data_AF-A0AA86N7K8-F1
#
_entry.id   AF-A0AA86N7K8-F1
#
_cell.length_a   1.000
_cell.length_b   1.000
_cell.length_c   1.000
_cell.angle_alpha   90.00
_cell.angle_beta   90.00
_cell.angle_gamma   90.00
#
_symmetry.space_group_name_H-M   'P 1'
#
loop_
_entity.id
_entity.type
_entity.pdbx_description
1 polymer ?
#
loop_
_entity_poly.entity_id
_entity_poly.type
_entity_poly.pdbx_seq_one_letter_code
_entity_poly.pdbx_strand_id
1 'polypeptide(L)'
;MLLKNYQILSEDARCNLHFLLQNVSGHDHVACRGYYMLLKKLGEQPKLHLKEPSTWDHLIGLSAAAKVFKIDLEVYIDQSQPRLTISQLYSLYMANTFNTKISLAAIPNAVQNITQDMIQSALVDCSQELLQQILEVFKAKNLKPKYVIMPLETSIFSHSDLYDQLQSMPKEFKLKAAVETAKQDQYDYMSWIQTMNPEAHYACFYYALNTEKTGEINTDTIGKAMPYTPKILLGSVNIKNMDDLFTELLDSQMRRFEKVRVQPKDTLEVTHGEVLETFKVFLNSTHTLATDMFLTPLSAVLGYKFRFQATDDVVCFVTGAITTTKKNQDFVSYIDEYLFQSLHENCEIIKITIMYNTTQMSLTTEIMQIFKENNIVINHWKFNKGCVDVVCYSPGYASLVKVQVQIEKRIGLNAFSCPDMPRHPPNTQMPPYVDYSDCKKLETVMNYESTLKSFEQITPDSIKNSFNRLNGISAIDQTLIFQDDTYTDQIRSNVILVMENIQQTGSFKIRGGSNMLIKAFEQRPKVRQLKVLLHARQETMLKVLPKLLIYLESNVQQYVQRLHQKLNFITQCVIMQRLLNTVKYLIFLINLLLIQLKNVDGCLFHHITTLISLKDKEQQLMNCFKSIKMLIQFW
;
A
#
# COMPACT_ATOMS: atom_id res chain seq x y z
N MET A 1 13.40 -4.97 13.90
CA MET A 1 12.14 -5.73 13.70
C MET A 1 11.07 -5.09 14.54
N LEU A 2 9.84 -4.93 14.02
CA LEU A 2 8.78 -4.23 14.74
C LEU A 2 7.76 -5.23 15.31
N LEU A 3 7.54 -5.18 16.63
CA LEU A 3 6.44 -5.90 17.29
C LEU A 3 5.31 -4.91 17.59
N LYS A 4 4.09 -5.26 17.17
CA LYS A 4 2.88 -4.47 17.41
C LYS A 4 1.77 -5.34 17.99
N ASN A 5 0.99 -4.76 18.89
CA ASN A 5 -0.30 -5.29 19.29
C ASN A 5 -1.39 -4.35 18.76
N TYR A 6 -2.39 -4.92 18.09
CA TYR A 6 -3.57 -4.19 17.64
C TYR A 6 -4.75 -4.73 18.45
N GLN A 7 -5.29 -3.89 19.33
CA GLN A 7 -6.32 -4.29 20.28
C GLN A 7 -7.58 -4.82 19.58
N ILE A 8 -8.05 -4.14 18.53
CA ILE A 8 -9.22 -4.57 17.74
C ILE A 8 -9.01 -5.98 17.17
N LEU A 9 -7.83 -6.25 16.61
CA LEU A 9 -7.51 -7.58 16.08
C LEU A 9 -7.38 -8.64 17.19
N SER A 10 -6.94 -8.25 18.39
CA SER A 10 -6.89 -9.14 19.55
C SER A 10 -8.30 -9.51 20.04
N GLU A 11 -9.23 -8.56 19.98
CA GLU A 11 -10.65 -8.77 20.30
C GLU A 11 -11.32 -9.69 19.29
N ASP A 12 -11.12 -9.43 17.99
CA ASP A 12 -11.62 -10.27 16.90
C ASP A 12 -11.06 -11.69 16.98
N ALA A 13 -9.75 -11.82 17.25
CA ALA A 13 -9.09 -13.11 17.43
C ALA A 13 -9.45 -13.82 18.75
N ARG A 14 -9.93 -13.08 19.76
CA ARG A 14 -10.18 -13.55 21.13
C ARG A 14 -8.93 -14.15 21.80
N CYS A 15 -7.78 -13.51 21.60
CA CYS A 15 -6.52 -13.82 22.28
C CYS A 15 -5.62 -12.58 22.32
N ASN A 16 -4.51 -12.64 23.06
CA ASN A 16 -3.51 -11.57 23.03
C ASN A 16 -2.70 -11.67 21.73
N LEU A 17 -3.16 -10.96 20.69
CA LEU A 17 -2.60 -11.07 19.34
C LEU A 17 -1.51 -10.02 19.10
N HIS A 18 -0.33 -10.49 18.74
CA HIS A 18 0.81 -9.65 18.42
C HIS A 18 1.27 -9.89 16.99
N PHE A 19 1.97 -8.92 16.41
CA PHE A 19 2.44 -8.94 15.03
C PHE A 19 3.93 -8.64 14.99
N LEU A 20 4.69 -9.53 14.37
CA LEU A 20 6.04 -9.24 13.91
C LEU A 20 5.96 -8.74 12.47
N LEU A 21 6.21 -7.45 12.26
CA LEU A 21 6.03 -6.76 10.99
C LEU A 21 7.38 -6.52 10.31
N GLN A 22 7.69 -7.30 9.26
CA GLN A 22 8.86 -7.06 8.41
C GLN A 22 8.54 -6.24 7.16
N ASN A 23 7.27 -6.20 6.76
CA ASN A 23 6.73 -5.38 5.67
C ASN A 23 6.92 -3.86 5.85
N VAL A 24 7.30 -3.40 7.05
CA VAL A 24 7.56 -1.98 7.36
C VAL A 24 9.00 -1.72 7.84
N SER A 25 9.89 -2.70 7.68
CA SER A 25 11.26 -2.65 8.24
C SER A 25 12.29 -1.97 7.33
N GLY A 26 11.88 -1.42 6.18
CA GLY A 26 12.72 -0.73 5.21
C GLY A 26 13.33 -1.61 4.11
N HIS A 27 13.23 -2.93 4.22
CA HIS A 27 13.61 -3.90 3.18
C HIS A 27 12.41 -4.65 2.59
N ASP A 28 11.20 -4.35 3.09
CA ASP A 28 9.87 -4.86 2.74
C ASP A 28 9.66 -6.39 2.67
N HIS A 29 10.73 -7.19 2.76
CA HIS A 29 10.70 -8.64 2.66
C HIS A 29 11.93 -9.30 3.32
N VAL A 30 11.74 -10.46 3.96
CA VAL A 30 12.82 -11.20 4.63
C VAL A 30 13.90 -11.72 3.67
N ALA A 31 13.55 -12.02 2.42
CA ALA A 31 14.52 -12.49 1.41
C ALA A 31 15.64 -11.47 1.15
N CYS A 32 15.35 -10.17 1.21
CA CYS A 32 16.38 -9.13 1.06
C CYS A 32 17.50 -9.28 2.10
N ARG A 33 17.16 -9.68 3.34
CA ARG A 33 18.14 -9.96 4.40
C ARG A 33 18.93 -11.23 4.13
N GLY A 34 18.28 -12.27 3.62
CA GLY A 34 18.98 -13.49 3.19
C GLY A 34 20.02 -13.20 2.12
N TYR A 35 19.66 -12.44 1.09
CA TYR A 35 20.61 -12.01 0.06
C TYR A 35 21.72 -11.11 0.59
N TYR A 36 21.45 -10.28 1.61
CA TYR A 36 22.50 -9.55 2.32
C TYR A 36 23.48 -10.46 3.06
N MET A 37 23.00 -11.53 3.70
CA MET A 37 23.90 -12.53 4.29
C MET A 37 24.74 -13.23 3.22
N LEU A 38 24.16 -13.51 2.05
CA LEU A 38 24.90 -14.08 0.94
C LEU A 38 25.96 -13.11 0.39
N LEU A 39 25.66 -11.81 0.31
CA LEU A 39 26.65 -10.77 -0.02
C LEU A 39 27.81 -10.76 0.98
N LYS A 40 27.53 -10.87 2.29
CA LYS A 40 28.60 -10.95 3.30
C LYS A 40 29.53 -12.14 3.10
N LYS A 41 29.02 -13.28 2.60
CA LYS A 41 29.85 -14.45 2.29
C LYS A 41 30.82 -14.20 1.14
N LEU A 42 30.50 -13.25 0.26
CA LEU A 42 31.35 -12.85 -0.86
C LEU A 42 32.45 -11.84 -0.45
N GLY A 43 32.36 -11.25 0.74
CA GLY A 43 33.30 -10.26 1.28
C GLY A 43 32.81 -8.81 1.17
N GLU A 44 33.67 -7.86 1.55
CA GLU A 44 33.33 -6.42 1.61
C GLU A 44 33.13 -5.77 0.24
N GLN A 45 33.83 -6.27 -0.79
CA GLN A 45 33.71 -5.83 -2.17
C GLN A 45 33.37 -7.05 -3.05
N PRO A 46 32.11 -7.48 -3.06
CA PRO A 46 31.71 -8.72 -3.71
C PRO A 46 31.93 -8.63 -5.23
N LYS A 47 32.70 -9.59 -5.76
CA LYS A 47 32.98 -9.75 -7.19
C LYS A 47 32.52 -11.12 -7.66
N LEU A 48 31.56 -11.15 -8.59
CA LEU A 48 30.92 -12.38 -9.04
C LEU A 48 31.34 -12.80 -10.44
N HIS A 49 31.52 -14.10 -10.62
CA HIS A 49 31.82 -14.72 -11.91
C HIS A 49 30.55 -15.32 -12.49
N LEU A 50 30.05 -14.73 -13.57
CA LEU A 50 28.85 -15.19 -14.25
C LEU A 50 29.21 -16.27 -15.27
N LYS A 51 29.37 -17.49 -14.75
CA LYS A 51 29.63 -18.72 -15.50
C LYS A 51 28.70 -19.85 -15.10
N GLU A 52 28.62 -20.12 -13.80
CA GLU A 52 27.83 -21.23 -13.26
C GLU A 52 26.33 -20.86 -13.19
N PRO A 53 25.42 -21.80 -13.49
CA PRO A 53 23.98 -21.57 -13.37
C PRO A 53 23.56 -21.03 -11.98
N SER A 54 24.16 -21.55 -10.91
CA SER A 54 23.88 -21.09 -9.54
C SER A 54 24.16 -19.61 -9.34
N THR A 55 25.23 -19.07 -9.94
CA THR A 55 25.53 -17.63 -9.83
C THR A 55 24.49 -16.80 -10.57
N TRP A 56 24.07 -17.25 -11.75
CA TRP A 56 23.05 -16.59 -12.55
C TRP A 56 21.69 -16.50 -11.85
N ASP A 57 21.26 -17.58 -11.19
CA ASP A 57 19.97 -17.67 -10.51
C ASP A 57 19.84 -16.64 -9.37
N HIS A 58 20.95 -16.30 -8.71
CA HIS A 58 20.95 -15.40 -7.56
C HIS A 58 21.33 -13.94 -7.88
N LEU A 59 21.72 -13.64 -9.13
CA LEU A 59 22.20 -12.31 -9.53
C LEU A 59 21.19 -11.19 -9.25
N ILE A 60 19.90 -11.43 -9.53
CA ILE A 60 18.84 -10.42 -9.36
C ILE A 60 18.67 -10.09 -7.87
N GLY A 61 18.51 -11.11 -7.01
CA GLY A 61 18.35 -10.92 -5.57
C GLY A 61 19.58 -10.28 -4.91
N LEU A 62 20.79 -10.64 -5.36
CA LEU A 62 22.03 -10.01 -4.89
C LEU A 62 22.13 -8.55 -5.32
N SER A 63 21.76 -8.21 -6.55
CA SER A 63 21.79 -6.83 -7.04
C SER A 63 20.79 -5.95 -6.27
N ALA A 64 19.58 -6.46 -6.04
CA ALA A 64 18.57 -5.77 -5.24
C ALA A 64 19.04 -5.54 -3.79
N ALA A 65 19.56 -6.57 -3.12
CA ALA A 65 20.09 -6.42 -1.77
C ALA A 65 21.31 -5.49 -1.72
N ALA A 66 22.23 -5.57 -2.69
CA ALA A 66 23.40 -4.70 -2.77
C ALA A 66 22.98 -3.22 -2.87
N LYS A 67 21.97 -2.92 -3.69
CA LYS A 67 21.39 -1.57 -3.79
C LYS A 67 20.84 -1.08 -2.45
N VAL A 68 20.04 -1.92 -1.77
CA VAL A 68 19.39 -1.58 -0.50
C VAL A 68 20.41 -1.33 0.61
N PHE A 69 21.43 -2.18 0.71
CA PHE A 69 22.47 -2.09 1.73
C PHE A 69 23.67 -1.22 1.34
N LYS A 70 23.60 -0.53 0.19
CA LYS A 70 24.66 0.34 -0.34
C LYS A 70 26.01 -0.38 -0.45
N ILE A 71 25.98 -1.62 -0.95
CA ILE A 71 27.18 -2.45 -1.20
C ILE A 71 27.51 -2.37 -2.69
N ASP A 72 28.76 -2.08 -3.01
CA ASP A 72 29.25 -2.08 -4.39
C ASP A 72 29.42 -3.53 -4.88
N LEU A 73 28.47 -3.99 -5.70
CA LEU A 73 28.53 -5.29 -6.37
C LEU A 73 29.12 -5.14 -7.77
N GLU A 74 30.13 -5.95 -8.09
CA GLU A 74 30.71 -6.04 -9.44
C GLU A 74 30.56 -7.46 -10.00
N VAL A 75 30.13 -7.57 -11.25
CA VAL A 75 29.92 -8.86 -11.93
C VAL A 75 30.76 -8.93 -13.20
N TYR A 76 31.34 -10.10 -13.46
CA TYR A 76 32.20 -10.38 -14.60
C TYR A 76 31.56 -11.47 -15.46
N ILE A 77 31.32 -11.17 -16.73
CA ILE A 77 30.71 -12.11 -17.68
C ILE A 77 31.80 -13.00 -18.28
N ASP A 78 31.70 -14.33 -18.11
CA ASP A 78 32.61 -15.27 -18.77
C ASP A 78 32.36 -15.25 -20.29
N GLN A 79 33.32 -14.78 -21.08
CA GLN A 79 33.20 -14.73 -22.54
C GLN A 79 33.35 -16.11 -23.21
N SER A 80 33.84 -17.11 -22.47
CA SER A 80 33.95 -18.50 -22.96
C SER A 80 32.66 -19.29 -22.84
N GLN A 81 31.66 -18.75 -22.12
CA GLN A 81 30.38 -19.44 -21.92
C GLN A 81 29.58 -19.51 -23.23
N PRO A 82 28.66 -20.49 -23.37
CA PRO A 82 27.73 -20.51 -24.50
C PRO A 82 26.89 -19.23 -24.56
N ARG A 83 26.14 -19.06 -25.66
CA ARG A 83 25.23 -17.92 -25.84
C ARG A 83 24.33 -17.73 -24.61
N LEU A 84 24.08 -16.48 -24.25
CA LEU A 84 23.21 -16.15 -23.12
C LEU A 84 21.76 -16.51 -23.45
N THR A 85 21.06 -17.05 -22.46
CA THR A 85 19.61 -17.23 -22.51
C THR A 85 18.88 -15.91 -22.28
N ILE A 86 17.60 -15.84 -22.63
CA ILE A 86 16.76 -14.68 -22.37
C ILE A 86 16.69 -14.36 -20.87
N SER A 87 16.64 -15.38 -20.02
CA SER A 87 16.69 -15.19 -18.56
C SER A 87 18.01 -14.60 -18.07
N GLN A 88 19.14 -14.95 -18.67
CA GLN A 88 20.43 -14.37 -18.30
C GLN A 88 20.54 -12.91 -18.77
N LEU A 89 20.01 -12.59 -19.94
CA LEU A 89 19.87 -11.21 -20.41
C LEU A 89 18.99 -10.39 -19.46
N TYR A 90 17.86 -10.95 -19.01
CA TYR A 90 17.02 -10.32 -18.00
C TYR A 90 17.77 -10.09 -16.68
N SER A 91 18.52 -11.08 -16.19
CA SER A 91 19.32 -10.92 -14.97
C SER A 91 20.38 -9.80 -15.10
N LEU A 92 21.01 -9.64 -16.27
CA LEU A 92 21.95 -8.54 -16.52
C LEU A 92 21.24 -7.18 -16.61
N TYR A 93 20.07 -7.12 -17.26
CA TYR A 93 19.24 -5.92 -17.28
C TYR A 93 18.88 -5.48 -15.86
N MET A 94 18.40 -6.41 -15.04
CA MET A 94 18.03 -6.16 -13.64
C MET A 94 19.24 -5.73 -12.81
N ALA A 95 20.39 -6.39 -12.96
CA ALA A 95 21.62 -6.01 -12.28
C ALA A 95 21.99 -4.55 -12.61
N ASN A 96 21.95 -4.17 -13.88
CA ASN A 96 22.20 -2.79 -14.31
C ASN A 96 21.18 -1.80 -13.72
N THR A 97 19.89 -2.15 -13.71
CA THR A 97 18.80 -1.34 -13.12
C THR A 97 18.99 -1.10 -11.61
N PHE A 98 19.67 -2.01 -10.91
CA PHE A 98 20.07 -1.84 -9.50
C PHE A 98 21.46 -1.23 -9.31
N ASN A 99 22.07 -0.67 -10.36
CA ASN A 99 23.41 -0.08 -10.38
C ASN A 99 24.56 -1.07 -10.07
N THR A 100 24.37 -2.38 -10.28
CA THR A 100 25.46 -3.35 -10.22
C THR A 100 26.45 -3.07 -11.35
N LYS A 101 27.75 -3.04 -11.04
CA LYS A 101 28.79 -2.79 -12.04
C LYS A 101 29.02 -4.04 -12.88
N ILE A 102 28.66 -4.00 -14.16
CA ILE A 102 28.88 -5.09 -15.11
C ILE A 102 30.19 -4.84 -15.87
N SER A 103 31.16 -5.74 -15.70
CA SER A 103 32.50 -5.61 -16.31
C SER A 103 32.73 -6.64 -17.41
N LEU A 104 33.29 -6.15 -18.52
CA LEU A 104 33.75 -6.95 -19.66
C LEU A 104 35.27 -7.19 -19.67
N ALA A 105 35.97 -6.67 -18.65
CA ALA A 105 37.42 -6.81 -18.53
C ALA A 105 37.84 -8.25 -18.21
N ALA A 106 39.13 -8.54 -18.36
CA ALA A 106 39.70 -9.82 -17.96
C ALA A 106 39.36 -10.14 -16.49
N ILE A 107 38.94 -11.38 -16.24
CA ILE A 107 38.47 -11.84 -14.92
C ILE A 107 39.64 -11.78 -13.92
N PRO A 108 39.53 -10.98 -12.85
CA PRO A 108 40.54 -10.96 -11.79
C PRO A 108 40.61 -12.30 -11.02
N ASN A 109 41.73 -12.57 -10.36
CA ASN A 109 41.90 -13.78 -9.54
C ASN A 109 40.97 -13.84 -8.31
N ALA A 110 40.36 -12.72 -7.92
CA ALA A 110 39.54 -12.60 -6.69
C ALA A 110 38.02 -12.72 -6.94
N VAL A 111 37.60 -13.17 -8.13
CA VAL A 111 36.17 -13.32 -8.45
C VAL A 111 35.65 -14.67 -7.94
N GLN A 112 34.45 -14.67 -7.37
CA GLN A 112 33.84 -15.83 -6.72
C GLN A 112 32.61 -16.33 -7.48
N ASN A 113 32.34 -17.63 -7.38
CA ASN A 113 31.07 -18.26 -7.78
C ASN A 113 30.19 -18.46 -6.54
N ILE A 114 28.88 -18.53 -6.75
CA ILE A 114 27.95 -18.87 -5.66
C ILE A 114 27.84 -20.38 -5.55
N THR A 115 28.23 -20.92 -4.40
CA THR A 115 28.13 -22.36 -4.09
C THR A 115 26.92 -22.66 -3.21
N GLN A 116 26.47 -23.92 -3.20
CA GLN A 116 25.40 -24.38 -2.31
C GLN A 116 25.76 -24.20 -0.83
N ASP A 117 27.02 -24.41 -0.47
CA ASP A 117 27.49 -24.20 0.92
C ASP A 117 27.37 -22.73 1.35
N MET A 118 27.65 -21.79 0.45
CA MET A 118 27.47 -20.36 0.73
C MET A 118 25.99 -20.01 0.91
N ILE A 119 25.11 -20.54 0.06
CA ILE A 119 23.65 -20.35 0.16
C ILE A 119 23.13 -20.89 1.49
N GLN A 120 23.50 -22.13 1.83
CA GLN A 120 23.07 -22.76 3.09
C GLN A 120 23.62 -22.01 4.30
N SER A 121 24.90 -21.60 4.27
CA SER A 121 25.48 -20.81 5.35
C SER A 121 24.80 -19.45 5.51
N ALA A 122 24.48 -18.76 4.40
CA ALA A 122 23.76 -17.49 4.44
C ALA A 122 22.34 -17.64 5.00
N LEU A 123 21.63 -18.73 4.66
CA LEU A 123 20.31 -19.04 5.19
C LEU A 123 20.34 -19.27 6.71
N VAL A 124 21.34 -20.04 7.18
CA VAL A 124 21.55 -20.32 8.61
C VAL A 124 21.81 -19.01 9.37
N ASP A 125 22.76 -18.19 8.90
CA ASP A 125 23.09 -16.91 9.53
C ASP A 125 21.87 -15.97 9.58
N CYS A 126 21.14 -15.86 8.46
CA CYS A 126 19.93 -15.04 8.37
C CYS A 126 18.87 -15.53 9.38
N SER A 127 18.66 -16.83 9.49
CA SER A 127 17.65 -17.42 10.38
C SER A 127 18.05 -17.29 11.85
N GLN A 128 19.33 -17.45 12.18
CA GLN A 128 19.86 -17.25 13.52
C GLN A 128 19.71 -15.80 13.97
N GLU A 129 20.12 -14.84 13.13
CA GLU A 129 19.97 -13.41 13.42
C GLU A 129 18.49 -13.04 13.59
N LEU A 130 17.62 -13.58 12.72
CA LEU A 130 16.19 -13.33 12.80
C LEU A 130 15.58 -13.88 14.10
N LEU A 131 15.89 -15.12 14.46
CA LEU A 131 15.41 -15.73 15.70
C LEU A 131 15.93 -14.98 16.92
N GLN A 132 17.19 -14.57 16.93
CA GLN A 132 17.76 -13.76 18.00
C GLN A 132 17.01 -12.43 18.15
N GLN A 133 16.77 -11.71 17.05
CA GLN A 133 15.99 -10.46 17.06
C GLN A 133 14.58 -10.67 17.60
N ILE A 134 13.92 -11.77 17.22
CA ILE A 134 12.59 -12.14 17.73
C ILE A 134 12.63 -12.32 19.25
N LEU A 135 13.58 -13.11 19.76
CA LEU A 135 13.73 -13.38 21.18
C LEU A 135 14.07 -12.12 21.98
N GLU A 136 14.93 -11.25 21.45
CA GLU A 136 15.28 -9.96 22.06
C GLU A 136 14.05 -9.05 22.18
N VAL A 137 13.23 -8.99 21.12
CA VAL A 137 11.99 -8.20 21.11
C VAL A 137 10.97 -8.76 22.11
N PHE A 138 10.81 -10.08 22.18
CA PHE A 138 9.95 -10.72 23.18
C PHE A 138 10.43 -10.42 24.61
N LYS A 139 11.73 -10.54 24.87
CA LYS A 139 12.32 -10.20 26.16
C LYS A 139 12.12 -8.73 26.52
N ALA A 140 12.37 -7.81 25.58
CA ALA A 140 12.21 -6.37 25.79
C ALA A 140 10.75 -5.98 26.11
N LYS A 141 9.78 -6.73 25.57
CA LYS A 141 8.34 -6.53 25.78
C LYS A 141 7.76 -7.41 26.90
N ASN A 142 8.59 -8.18 27.60
CA ASN A 142 8.18 -9.18 28.59
C ASN A 142 7.08 -10.13 28.06
N LEU A 143 7.16 -10.47 26.77
CA LEU A 143 6.22 -11.34 26.07
C LEU A 143 6.71 -12.79 26.09
N LYS A 144 5.83 -13.74 26.39
CA LYS A 144 6.14 -15.18 26.35
C LYS A 144 5.12 -15.90 25.46
N PRO A 145 5.26 -15.77 24.13
CA PRO A 145 4.26 -16.29 23.21
C PRO A 145 4.22 -17.80 23.27
N LYS A 146 3.02 -18.36 23.31
CA LYS A 146 2.82 -19.81 23.22
C LYS A 146 2.96 -20.28 21.78
N TYR A 147 2.47 -19.46 20.84
CA TYR A 147 2.48 -19.72 19.41
C TYR A 147 3.07 -18.55 18.64
N VAL A 148 3.97 -18.85 17.71
CA VAL A 148 4.35 -17.96 16.62
C VAL A 148 3.88 -18.62 15.34
N ILE A 149 3.09 -17.92 14.54
CA ILE A 149 2.54 -18.44 13.28
C ILE A 149 3.23 -17.69 12.15
N MET A 150 3.76 -18.43 11.17
CA MET A 150 4.43 -17.84 10.02
C MET A 150 3.95 -18.47 8.70
N PRO A 151 4.04 -17.75 7.58
CA PRO A 151 3.71 -18.31 6.28
C PRO A 151 4.76 -19.35 5.92
N LEU A 152 4.31 -20.55 5.60
CA LEU A 152 5.20 -21.64 5.16
C LEU A 152 5.79 -21.34 3.78
N GLU A 153 5.11 -20.54 2.97
CA GLU A 153 5.53 -20.20 1.60
C GLU A 153 6.65 -19.14 1.56
N THR A 154 7.00 -18.55 2.70
CA THR A 154 8.07 -17.56 2.77
C THR A 154 9.40 -18.19 2.35
N SER A 155 9.91 -17.78 1.19
CA SER A 155 11.09 -18.35 0.57
C SER A 155 12.18 -17.30 0.42
N ILE A 156 13.42 -17.65 0.77
CA ILE A 156 14.60 -16.79 0.59
C ILE A 156 15.37 -17.20 -0.66
N PHE A 157 15.90 -18.43 -0.66
CA PHE A 157 16.68 -19.01 -1.76
C PHE A 157 15.95 -20.19 -2.40
N SER A 158 15.16 -20.92 -1.62
CA SER A 158 14.37 -22.06 -2.06
C SER A 158 13.06 -22.17 -1.28
N HIS A 159 12.17 -23.05 -1.73
CA HIS A 159 10.81 -23.12 -1.19
C HIS A 159 10.79 -23.54 0.29
N SER A 160 10.05 -22.81 1.13
CA SER A 160 9.90 -23.06 2.58
C SER A 160 11.18 -23.02 3.42
N ASP A 161 12.31 -22.60 2.84
CA ASP A 161 13.63 -22.72 3.45
C ASP A 161 13.78 -22.01 4.80
N LEU A 162 13.19 -20.82 4.93
CA LEU A 162 13.18 -20.07 6.18
C LEU A 162 12.38 -20.78 7.27
N TYR A 163 11.22 -21.35 6.93
CA TYR A 163 10.40 -22.07 7.91
C TYR A 163 11.15 -23.26 8.46
N ASP A 164 11.70 -24.10 7.57
CA ASP A 164 12.42 -25.32 7.95
C ASP A 164 13.62 -24.99 8.84
N GLN A 165 14.37 -23.95 8.46
CA GLN A 165 15.52 -23.51 9.22
C GLN A 165 15.13 -22.99 10.61
N LEU A 166 14.12 -22.11 10.72
CA LEU A 166 13.63 -21.63 12.02
C LEU A 166 12.99 -22.74 12.86
N GLN A 167 12.32 -23.70 12.24
CA GLN A 167 11.67 -24.82 12.91
C GLN A 167 12.69 -25.74 13.58
N SER A 168 13.85 -25.95 12.97
CA SER A 168 14.94 -26.78 13.54
C SER A 168 15.67 -26.12 14.72
N MET A 169 15.59 -24.79 14.88
CA MET A 169 16.31 -24.07 15.92
C MET A 169 15.63 -24.19 17.30
N PRO A 170 16.41 -24.25 18.40
CA PRO A 170 15.88 -24.20 19.76
C PRO A 170 15.11 -22.91 20.03
N LYS A 171 13.91 -23.04 20.62
CA LYS A 171 13.01 -21.92 20.94
C LYS A 171 12.04 -22.30 22.05
N GLU A 172 11.57 -21.31 22.80
CA GLU A 172 10.63 -21.49 23.92
C GLU A 172 9.15 -21.47 23.51
N PHE A 173 8.87 -21.21 22.23
CA PHE A 173 7.53 -21.12 21.67
C PHE A 173 7.28 -22.16 20.58
N LYS A 174 6.01 -22.48 20.32
CA LYS A 174 5.63 -23.36 19.21
C LYS A 174 5.52 -22.55 17.92
N LEU A 175 6.39 -22.85 16.95
CA LEU A 175 6.27 -22.29 15.61
C LEU A 175 5.28 -23.13 14.80
N LYS A 176 4.29 -22.47 14.18
CA LYS A 176 3.28 -23.09 13.32
C LYS A 176 3.35 -22.51 11.92
N ALA A 177 3.29 -23.40 10.93
CA ALA A 177 3.16 -23.05 9.53
C ALA A 177 1.71 -22.69 9.19
N ALA A 178 1.49 -21.69 8.35
CA ALA A 178 0.23 -21.43 7.66
C ALA A 178 0.42 -21.43 6.14
N VAL A 179 -0.58 -21.90 5.39
CA VAL A 179 -0.54 -22.01 3.91
C VAL A 179 -1.91 -21.78 3.29
N GLU A 180 -1.93 -21.20 2.09
CA GLU A 180 -3.13 -21.14 1.27
C GLU A 180 -3.35 -22.44 0.47
N THR A 181 -4.56 -23.00 0.55
CA THR A 181 -4.90 -24.32 -0.02
C THR A 181 -4.97 -24.37 -1.56
N ALA A 182 -5.14 -23.24 -2.24
CA ALA A 182 -5.54 -23.22 -3.66
C ALA A 182 -4.50 -22.64 -4.66
N LYS A 183 -3.35 -22.12 -4.20
CA LYS A 183 -2.46 -21.28 -5.04
C LYS A 183 -0.96 -21.63 -5.01
N GLN A 184 -0.61 -22.87 -4.69
CA GLN A 184 0.78 -23.24 -4.35
C GLN A 184 1.82 -23.00 -5.47
N ASP A 185 1.41 -22.91 -6.74
CA ASP A 185 2.31 -22.69 -7.90
C ASP A 185 2.12 -21.34 -8.63
N GLN A 186 1.45 -20.37 -7.98
CA GLN A 186 1.10 -19.10 -8.62
C GLN A 186 1.93 -17.91 -8.16
N TYR A 187 2.65 -18.01 -7.04
CA TYR A 187 3.40 -16.90 -6.48
C TYR A 187 4.70 -16.64 -7.21
N ASP A 188 4.98 -15.37 -7.48
CA ASP A 188 6.31 -14.92 -7.85
C ASP A 188 7.11 -14.59 -6.58
N TYR A 189 8.07 -15.46 -6.24
CA TYR A 189 8.94 -15.29 -5.09
C TYR A 189 9.94 -14.13 -5.23
N MET A 190 10.08 -13.54 -6.43
CA MET A 190 10.90 -12.35 -6.70
C MET A 190 10.11 -11.04 -6.69
N SER A 191 8.80 -11.10 -6.44
CA SER A 191 7.91 -9.93 -6.37
C SER A 191 8.40 -8.81 -5.45
N TRP A 192 9.06 -9.13 -4.33
CA TRP A 192 9.65 -8.12 -3.43
C TRP A 192 10.75 -7.26 -4.09
N ILE A 193 11.36 -7.72 -5.18
CA ILE A 193 12.35 -6.93 -5.93
C ILE A 193 11.64 -5.80 -6.68
N GLN A 194 10.41 -6.05 -7.15
CA GLN A 194 9.59 -5.07 -7.85
C GLN A 194 9.08 -3.98 -6.91
N THR A 195 8.87 -4.29 -5.63
CA THR A 195 8.49 -3.28 -4.64
C THR A 195 9.65 -2.32 -4.34
N MET A 196 10.89 -2.75 -4.54
CA MET A 196 12.08 -1.91 -4.37
C MET A 196 12.39 -1.05 -5.59
N ASN A 197 12.09 -1.54 -6.79
CA ASN A 197 12.23 -0.77 -8.01
C ASN A 197 11.07 -1.10 -8.97
N PRO A 198 10.13 -0.16 -9.21
CA PRO A 198 9.00 -0.38 -10.10
C PRO A 198 9.39 -0.68 -11.56
N GLU A 199 10.62 -0.40 -11.99
CA GLU A 199 11.10 -0.75 -13.35
C GLU A 199 11.59 -2.19 -13.46
N ALA A 200 11.62 -2.92 -12.34
CA ALA A 200 12.20 -4.24 -12.21
C ALA A 200 11.20 -5.37 -12.56
N HIS A 201 10.49 -5.23 -13.69
CA HIS A 201 9.52 -6.21 -14.17
C HIS A 201 9.69 -6.54 -15.67
N TYR A 202 9.08 -7.64 -16.12
CA TYR A 202 9.28 -8.17 -17.48
C TYR A 202 8.87 -7.21 -18.59
N ALA A 203 7.79 -6.43 -18.41
CA ALA A 203 7.38 -5.46 -19.43
C ALA A 203 8.43 -4.35 -19.66
N CYS A 204 9.06 -3.83 -18.60
CA CYS A 204 10.13 -2.85 -18.74
C CYS A 204 11.34 -3.43 -19.48
N PHE A 205 11.70 -4.68 -19.19
CA PHE A 205 12.73 -5.38 -19.95
C PHE A 205 12.37 -5.50 -21.44
N TYR A 206 11.15 -5.94 -21.77
CA TYR A 206 10.67 -6.02 -23.14
C TYR A 206 10.76 -4.66 -23.86
N TYR A 207 10.27 -3.59 -23.23
CA TYR A 207 10.31 -2.25 -23.81
C TYR A 207 11.72 -1.67 -23.94
N ALA A 208 12.62 -2.00 -23.00
CA ALA A 208 14.03 -1.65 -23.10
C ALA A 208 14.72 -2.31 -24.30
N LEU A 209 14.32 -3.54 -24.64
CA LEU A 209 14.83 -4.25 -25.81
C LEU A 209 14.15 -3.82 -27.13
N ASN A 210 12.90 -3.35 -27.08
CA ASN A 210 12.11 -2.97 -28.26
C ASN A 210 11.96 -1.45 -28.43
N THR A 211 13.06 -0.70 -28.28
CA THR A 211 13.06 0.77 -28.34
C THR A 211 12.58 1.33 -29.68
N GLU A 212 12.81 0.60 -30.79
CA GLU A 212 12.42 0.99 -32.15
C GLU A 212 10.95 0.63 -32.48
N LYS A 213 10.22 -0.04 -31.57
CA LYS A 213 8.81 -0.48 -31.72
C LYS A 213 8.54 -1.30 -32.99
N THR A 214 9.55 -1.99 -33.49
CA THR A 214 9.48 -2.79 -34.72
C THR A 214 8.80 -4.14 -34.50
N GLY A 215 8.59 -4.56 -33.24
CA GLY A 215 7.95 -5.81 -32.87
C GLY A 215 8.90 -7.01 -32.85
N GLU A 216 9.93 -7.01 -33.70
CA GLU A 216 10.99 -8.02 -33.70
C GLU A 216 12.23 -7.55 -32.90
N ILE A 217 12.55 -8.29 -31.83
CA ILE A 217 13.77 -8.07 -31.04
C ILE A 217 14.84 -9.04 -31.56
N ASN A 218 15.94 -8.48 -32.09
CA ASN A 218 17.08 -9.25 -32.61
C ASN A 218 18.38 -8.86 -31.89
N THR A 219 19.47 -9.55 -32.24
CA THR A 219 20.81 -9.36 -31.67
C THR A 219 21.31 -7.93 -31.69
N ASP A 220 21.05 -7.17 -32.77
CA ASP A 220 21.50 -5.79 -32.89
C ASP A 220 20.72 -4.86 -31.96
N THR A 221 19.40 -5.03 -31.87
CA THR A 221 18.57 -4.26 -30.93
C THR A 221 18.94 -4.54 -29.48
N ILE A 222 19.19 -5.82 -29.14
CA ILE A 222 19.68 -6.21 -27.80
C ILE A 222 21.05 -5.58 -27.52
N GLY A 223 21.99 -5.63 -28.47
CA GLY A 223 23.33 -5.05 -28.30
C GLY A 223 23.33 -3.53 -28.13
N LYS A 224 22.36 -2.82 -28.75
CA LYS A 224 22.15 -1.38 -28.51
C LYS A 224 21.59 -1.11 -27.11
N ALA A 225 20.59 -1.88 -26.68
CA ALA A 225 19.94 -1.73 -25.39
C ALA A 225 20.85 -2.12 -24.21
N MET A 226 21.71 -3.10 -24.41
CA MET A 226 22.59 -3.68 -23.40
C MET A 226 24.07 -3.62 -23.86
N PRO A 227 24.67 -2.43 -23.92
CA PRO A 227 26.04 -2.25 -24.45
C PRO A 227 27.11 -2.94 -23.59
N TYR A 228 26.77 -3.31 -22.36
CA TYR A 228 27.60 -4.07 -21.41
C TYR A 228 27.54 -5.59 -21.63
N THR A 229 26.85 -6.08 -22.66
CA THR A 229 26.81 -7.51 -22.99
C THR A 229 27.70 -7.81 -24.22
N PRO A 230 28.62 -8.79 -24.16
CA PRO A 230 29.48 -9.11 -25.30
C PRO A 230 28.67 -9.59 -26.50
N LYS A 231 28.89 -8.99 -27.68
CA LYS A 231 28.17 -9.36 -28.92
C LYS A 231 28.29 -10.85 -29.27
N ILE A 232 29.44 -11.46 -28.99
CA ILE A 232 29.68 -12.90 -29.23
C ILE A 232 28.72 -13.81 -28.46
N LEU A 233 28.22 -13.35 -27.31
CA LEU A 233 27.32 -14.12 -26.44
C LEU A 233 25.84 -13.90 -26.77
N LEU A 234 25.49 -12.89 -27.58
CA LEU A 234 24.09 -12.57 -27.89
C LEU A 234 23.46 -13.53 -28.93
N GLY A 235 24.27 -14.28 -29.68
CA GLY A 235 23.77 -15.27 -30.63
C GLY A 235 22.74 -14.73 -31.64
N SER A 236 21.85 -15.59 -32.11
CA SER A 236 20.67 -15.26 -32.93
C SER A 236 19.39 -15.38 -32.10
N VAL A 237 19.36 -14.69 -30.95
CA VAL A 237 18.16 -14.61 -30.09
C VAL A 237 17.06 -13.88 -30.86
N ASN A 238 15.87 -14.48 -30.90
CA ASN A 238 14.69 -13.89 -31.54
C ASN A 238 13.49 -14.05 -30.60
N ILE A 239 12.97 -12.91 -30.13
CA ILE A 239 11.76 -12.85 -29.29
C ILE A 239 10.60 -12.42 -30.19
N LYS A 240 9.65 -13.33 -30.41
CA LYS A 240 8.54 -13.12 -31.35
C LYS A 240 7.41 -12.26 -30.79
N ASN A 241 7.10 -12.40 -29.50
CA ASN A 241 6.06 -11.64 -28.81
C ASN A 241 6.34 -11.55 -27.29
N MET A 242 5.55 -10.73 -26.61
CA MET A 242 5.67 -10.43 -25.17
C MET A 242 5.22 -11.60 -24.27
N ASP A 243 4.22 -12.37 -24.69
CA ASP A 243 3.66 -13.47 -23.89
C ASP A 243 4.62 -14.67 -23.79
N ASP A 244 5.28 -15.01 -24.89
CA ASP A 244 6.31 -16.06 -24.93
C ASP A 244 7.49 -15.67 -24.03
N LEU A 245 7.92 -14.41 -24.09
CA LEU A 245 8.98 -13.86 -23.24
C LEU A 245 8.62 -13.98 -21.76
N PHE A 246 7.39 -13.59 -21.40
CA PHE A 246 6.96 -13.57 -20.00
C PHE A 246 6.90 -14.97 -19.42
N THR A 247 6.38 -15.92 -20.20
CA THR A 247 6.32 -17.33 -19.83
C THR A 247 7.72 -17.89 -19.61
N GLU A 248 8.64 -17.67 -20.56
CA GLU A 248 10.03 -18.16 -20.45
C GLU A 248 10.76 -17.56 -19.24
N LEU A 249 10.63 -16.25 -19.01
CA LEU A 249 11.26 -15.59 -17.87
C LEU A 249 10.71 -16.12 -16.54
N LEU A 250 9.39 -16.22 -16.44
CA LEU A 250 8.72 -16.69 -15.24
C LEU A 250 9.12 -18.13 -14.92
N ASP A 251 9.02 -19.05 -15.87
CA ASP A 251 9.42 -20.45 -15.67
C ASP A 251 10.90 -20.51 -15.28
N SER A 252 11.77 -19.75 -15.96
CA SER A 252 13.19 -19.72 -15.64
C SER A 252 13.47 -19.27 -14.21
N GLN A 253 12.81 -18.21 -13.73
CA GLN A 253 12.98 -17.69 -12.36
C GLN A 253 12.37 -18.63 -11.30
N MET A 254 11.32 -19.35 -11.66
CA MET A 254 10.61 -20.23 -10.73
C MET A 254 11.25 -21.61 -10.58
N ARG A 255 12.14 -22.04 -11.49
CA ARG A 255 12.83 -23.35 -11.45
C ARG A 255 13.41 -23.73 -10.09
N ARG A 256 14.02 -22.78 -9.37
CA ARG A 256 14.60 -23.06 -8.03
C ARG A 256 13.56 -23.29 -6.93
N PHE A 257 12.30 -22.95 -7.18
CA PHE A 257 11.17 -23.12 -6.27
C PHE A 257 10.24 -24.28 -6.67
N GLU A 258 10.54 -25.01 -7.75
CA GLU A 258 9.70 -26.12 -8.28
C GLU A 258 9.76 -27.43 -7.46
N LYS A 259 10.65 -27.54 -6.46
CA LYS A 259 10.79 -28.79 -5.68
C LYS A 259 9.51 -29.10 -4.88
N VAL A 260 9.11 -30.37 -4.88
CA VAL A 260 7.94 -30.86 -4.15
C VAL A 260 8.06 -30.54 -2.66
N ARG A 261 7.12 -29.73 -2.19
CA ARG A 261 6.98 -29.32 -0.80
C ARG A 261 6.51 -30.49 0.07
N VAL A 262 7.24 -30.77 1.14
CA VAL A 262 6.71 -31.63 2.22
C VAL A 262 6.05 -30.72 3.24
N GLN A 263 4.72 -30.64 3.21
CA GLN A 263 4.00 -29.86 4.20
C GLN A 263 4.10 -30.52 5.59
N PRO A 264 4.50 -29.77 6.64
CA PRO A 264 4.46 -30.28 8.01
C PRO A 264 3.05 -30.75 8.41
N LYS A 265 2.95 -31.83 9.20
CA LYS A 265 1.66 -32.44 9.60
C LYS A 265 0.70 -31.49 10.33
N ASP A 266 1.20 -30.43 10.96
CA ASP A 266 0.42 -29.46 11.74
C ASP A 266 0.28 -28.09 11.04
N THR A 267 0.40 -28.08 9.71
CA THR A 267 0.24 -26.87 8.89
C THR A 267 -1.20 -26.39 8.96
N LEU A 268 -1.38 -25.08 9.16
CA LEU A 268 -2.68 -24.43 9.20
C LEU A 268 -3.09 -24.04 7.78
N GLU A 269 -4.15 -24.66 7.29
CA GLU A 269 -4.68 -24.42 5.96
C GLU A 269 -5.74 -23.32 5.98
N VAL A 270 -5.60 -22.34 5.09
CA VAL A 270 -6.56 -21.27 4.86
C VAL A 270 -6.99 -21.25 3.39
N THR A 271 -8.20 -20.75 3.12
CA THR A 271 -8.71 -20.55 1.76
C THR A 271 -8.32 -19.17 1.23
N HIS A 272 -8.35 -18.99 -0.09
CA HIS A 272 -8.10 -17.69 -0.70
C HIS A 272 -9.09 -16.61 -0.19
N GLY A 273 -10.37 -16.97 -0.06
CA GLY A 273 -11.40 -16.08 0.47
C GLY A 273 -11.10 -15.62 1.91
N GLU A 274 -10.63 -16.53 2.77
CA GLU A 274 -10.22 -16.18 4.14
C GLU A 274 -9.04 -15.19 4.16
N VAL A 275 -8.11 -15.33 3.22
CA VAL A 275 -6.98 -14.40 3.06
C VAL A 275 -7.45 -13.03 2.57
N LEU A 276 -8.36 -12.98 1.58
CA LEU A 276 -8.96 -11.75 1.06
C LEU A 276 -9.81 -11.01 2.10
N GLU A 277 -10.57 -11.74 2.93
CA GLU A 277 -11.27 -11.17 4.09
C GLU A 277 -10.27 -10.55 5.08
N THR A 278 -9.21 -11.30 5.40
CA THR A 278 -8.17 -10.89 6.33
C THR A 278 -7.40 -9.67 5.83
N PHE A 279 -7.17 -9.56 4.53
CA PHE A 279 -6.46 -8.42 3.93
C PHE A 279 -7.10 -7.08 4.30
N LYS A 280 -8.41 -6.98 4.13
CA LYS A 280 -9.15 -5.76 4.48
C LYS A 280 -9.04 -5.44 5.96
N VAL A 281 -9.23 -6.44 6.82
CA VAL A 281 -9.16 -6.29 8.29
C VAL A 281 -7.75 -5.84 8.71
N PHE A 282 -6.73 -6.45 8.11
CA PHE A 282 -5.33 -6.10 8.34
C PHE A 282 -5.01 -4.69 7.86
N LEU A 283 -5.41 -4.32 6.64
CA LEU A 283 -5.14 -2.99 6.08
C LEU A 283 -5.84 -1.89 6.88
N ASN A 284 -7.12 -2.09 7.21
CA ASN A 284 -7.91 -1.13 7.99
C ASN A 284 -7.38 -0.97 9.41
N SER A 285 -6.77 -2.01 9.97
CA SER A 285 -6.30 -1.97 11.35
C SER A 285 -4.86 -1.54 11.51
N THR A 286 -3.99 -2.12 10.70
CA THR A 286 -2.56 -1.86 10.79
C THR A 286 -2.14 -0.62 10.01
N HIS A 287 -2.93 -0.22 9.00
CA HIS A 287 -2.54 0.78 8.00
C HIS A 287 -1.22 0.42 7.29
N THR A 288 -0.91 -0.87 7.22
CA THR A 288 0.23 -1.42 6.48
C THR A 288 -0.25 -2.39 5.42
N LEU A 289 0.56 -2.59 4.38
CA LEU A 289 0.22 -3.48 3.28
C LEU A 289 0.89 -4.85 3.49
N ALA A 290 0.10 -5.90 3.39
CA ALA A 290 0.52 -7.30 3.35
C ALA A 290 -0.46 -8.03 2.41
N THR A 291 -0.02 -8.87 1.47
CA THR A 291 -0.93 -9.62 0.57
C THR A 291 -0.67 -11.12 0.58
N ASP A 292 -1.65 -11.89 0.10
CA ASP A 292 -1.60 -13.35 -0.12
C ASP A 292 -0.93 -14.11 1.04
N MET A 293 0.15 -14.84 0.74
CA MET A 293 0.88 -15.69 1.68
C MET A 293 1.27 -14.96 2.96
N PHE A 294 1.58 -13.66 2.94
CA PHE A 294 1.98 -12.90 4.13
C PHE A 294 0.85 -12.73 5.15
N LEU A 295 -0.39 -12.93 4.73
CA LEU A 295 -1.59 -12.85 5.58
C LEU A 295 -2.12 -14.21 6.00
N THR A 296 -1.60 -15.32 5.48
CA THR A 296 -1.99 -16.66 5.92
C THR A 296 -1.89 -16.88 7.44
N PRO A 297 -0.90 -16.30 8.19
CA PRO A 297 -0.86 -16.45 9.64
C PRO A 297 -2.05 -15.81 10.34
N LEU A 298 -2.39 -14.57 9.96
CA LEU A 298 -3.52 -13.85 10.55
C LEU A 298 -4.84 -14.53 10.17
N SER A 299 -4.97 -14.96 8.91
CA SER A 299 -6.14 -15.68 8.41
C SER A 299 -6.37 -16.97 9.20
N ALA A 300 -5.30 -17.69 9.55
CA ALA A 300 -5.40 -18.90 10.36
C ALA A 300 -5.85 -18.63 11.80
N VAL A 301 -5.46 -17.49 12.39
CA VAL A 301 -5.91 -17.06 13.73
C VAL A 301 -7.38 -16.65 13.70
N LEU A 302 -7.76 -15.73 12.80
CA LEU A 302 -9.13 -15.22 12.69
C LEU A 302 -10.11 -16.32 12.27
N GLY A 303 -9.66 -17.28 11.46
CA GLY A 303 -10.42 -18.48 11.08
C GLY A 303 -10.39 -19.61 12.11
N TYR A 304 -9.79 -19.41 13.29
CA TYR A 304 -9.69 -20.41 14.37
C TYR A 304 -9.19 -21.79 13.92
N LYS A 305 -8.21 -21.82 12.99
CA LYS A 305 -7.68 -23.07 12.40
C LYS A 305 -6.93 -23.96 13.38
N PHE A 306 -6.69 -23.47 14.59
CA PHE A 306 -6.07 -24.23 15.68
C PHE A 306 -6.60 -23.74 17.02
N ARG A 307 -6.38 -24.54 18.07
CA ARG A 307 -6.87 -24.25 19.42
C ARG A 307 -5.88 -23.38 20.20
N PHE A 308 -6.37 -22.27 20.73
CA PHE A 308 -5.70 -21.39 21.68
C PHE A 308 -6.72 -20.85 22.71
N GLN A 309 -6.23 -20.29 23.81
CA GLN A 309 -7.04 -19.69 24.87
C GLN A 309 -6.97 -18.16 24.81
N ALA A 310 -7.95 -17.49 25.42
CA ALA A 310 -7.98 -16.02 25.47
C ALA A 310 -6.76 -15.42 26.20
N THR A 311 -6.18 -16.16 27.14
CA THR A 311 -4.97 -15.76 27.88
C THR A 311 -3.68 -16.10 27.14
N ASP A 312 -3.74 -16.82 26.02
CA ASP A 312 -2.54 -17.16 25.26
C ASP A 312 -2.05 -15.94 24.46
N ASP A 313 -0.74 -15.68 24.53
CA ASP A 313 -0.04 -14.79 23.61
C ASP A 313 0.23 -15.51 22.28
N VAL A 314 -0.35 -15.00 21.20
CA VAL A 314 -0.20 -15.50 19.83
C VAL A 314 0.47 -14.43 18.99
N VAL A 315 1.51 -14.80 18.25
CA VAL A 315 2.26 -13.88 17.38
C VAL A 315 2.09 -14.27 15.92
N CYS A 316 1.54 -13.37 15.11
CA CYS A 316 1.52 -13.50 13.65
C CYS A 316 2.79 -12.88 13.05
N PHE A 317 3.52 -13.64 12.26
CA PHE A 317 4.72 -13.16 11.58
C PHE A 317 4.40 -12.76 10.14
N VAL A 318 4.37 -11.45 9.88
CA VAL A 318 4.20 -10.87 8.54
C VAL A 318 5.60 -10.68 7.92
N THR A 319 6.00 -11.62 7.06
CA THR A 319 7.38 -11.72 6.54
C THR A 319 7.66 -10.82 5.33
N GLY A 320 6.63 -10.24 4.73
CA GLY A 320 6.75 -9.35 3.58
C GLY A 320 5.48 -8.53 3.31
N ALA A 321 5.58 -7.57 2.39
CA ALA A 321 4.50 -6.67 2.03
C ALA A 321 3.62 -7.19 0.88
N ILE A 322 4.21 -7.48 -0.29
CA ILE A 322 3.42 -7.81 -1.47
C ILE A 322 4.01 -9.02 -2.16
N THR A 323 3.13 -9.96 -2.50
CA THR A 323 3.42 -11.08 -3.40
C THR A 323 2.71 -10.81 -4.71
N THR A 324 3.39 -10.94 -5.86
CA THR A 324 2.72 -10.91 -7.18
C THR A 324 2.47 -12.34 -7.67
N THR A 325 1.68 -12.49 -8.75
CA THR A 325 1.35 -13.82 -9.28
C THR A 325 1.79 -13.97 -10.73
N LYS A 326 1.89 -15.21 -11.21
CA LYS A 326 2.16 -15.54 -12.63
C LYS A 326 1.31 -14.73 -13.61
N LYS A 327 0.04 -14.44 -13.28
CA LYS A 327 -0.90 -13.71 -14.14
C LYS A 327 -0.72 -12.19 -14.06
N ASN A 328 -0.43 -11.68 -12.87
CA ASN A 328 -0.28 -10.25 -12.61
C ASN A 328 1.13 -10.00 -12.09
N GLN A 329 2.06 -9.90 -13.03
CA GLN A 329 3.49 -9.76 -12.76
C GLN A 329 3.91 -8.33 -12.44
N ASP A 330 3.05 -7.33 -12.64
CA ASP A 330 3.29 -5.96 -12.19
C ASP A 330 2.55 -5.67 -10.87
N PHE A 331 3.28 -5.05 -9.97
CA PHE A 331 2.80 -4.71 -8.62
C PHE A 331 1.49 -3.89 -8.62
N VAL A 332 1.36 -2.91 -9.53
CA VAL A 332 0.23 -1.97 -9.54
C VAL A 332 -1.07 -2.69 -9.93
N SER A 333 -1.07 -3.37 -11.07
CA SER A 333 -2.26 -4.11 -11.53
C SER A 333 -2.61 -5.22 -10.57
N TYR A 334 -1.61 -5.89 -9.97
CA TYR A 334 -1.85 -6.89 -8.94
C TYR A 334 -2.58 -6.29 -7.72
N ILE A 335 -2.13 -5.16 -7.17
CA ILE A 335 -2.79 -4.55 -6.01
C ILE A 335 -4.20 -4.07 -6.32
N ASP A 336 -4.42 -3.46 -7.48
CA ASP A 336 -5.75 -3.02 -7.90
C ASP A 336 -6.70 -4.21 -8.01
N GLU A 337 -6.26 -5.31 -8.62
CA GLU A 337 -7.03 -6.55 -8.69
C GLU A 337 -7.25 -7.16 -7.31
N TYR A 338 -6.23 -7.20 -6.45
CA TYR A 338 -6.31 -7.78 -5.12
C TYR A 338 -7.28 -7.00 -4.21
N LEU A 339 -7.25 -5.67 -4.28
CA LEU A 339 -8.22 -4.80 -3.61
C LEU A 339 -9.63 -5.06 -4.14
N PHE A 340 -9.80 -5.15 -5.46
CA PHE A 340 -11.09 -5.45 -6.06
C PHE A 340 -11.63 -6.81 -5.59
N GLN A 341 -10.80 -7.86 -5.62
CA GLN A 341 -11.15 -9.20 -5.15
C GLN A 341 -11.49 -9.19 -3.66
N SER A 342 -10.73 -8.48 -2.83
CA SER A 342 -11.02 -8.38 -1.40
C SER A 342 -12.34 -7.65 -1.12
N LEU A 343 -12.62 -6.54 -1.82
CA LEU A 343 -13.89 -5.83 -1.69
C LEU A 343 -15.06 -6.69 -2.18
N HIS A 344 -14.85 -7.50 -3.22
CA HIS A 344 -15.85 -8.44 -3.73
C HIS A 344 -16.14 -9.55 -2.73
N GLU A 345 -15.10 -10.21 -2.20
CA GLU A 345 -15.23 -11.26 -1.17
C GLU A 345 -15.92 -10.74 0.10
N ASN A 346 -15.63 -9.49 0.47
CA ASN A 346 -16.28 -8.80 1.59
C ASN A 346 -17.68 -8.24 1.26
N CYS A 347 -18.26 -8.57 0.12
CA CYS A 347 -19.59 -8.10 -0.28
C CYS A 347 -19.73 -6.57 -0.33
N GLU A 348 -18.64 -5.85 -0.57
CA GLU A 348 -18.62 -4.38 -0.68
C GLU A 348 -18.67 -3.90 -2.12
N ILE A 349 -18.19 -4.69 -3.08
CA ILE A 349 -18.43 -4.51 -4.51
C ILE A 349 -19.15 -5.74 -5.02
N ILE A 350 -20.38 -5.56 -5.49
CA ILE A 350 -21.19 -6.70 -5.94
C ILE A 350 -21.97 -6.39 -7.21
N LYS A 351 -22.34 -7.46 -7.90
CA LYS A 351 -23.26 -7.42 -9.04
C LYS A 351 -24.59 -8.10 -8.67
N ILE A 352 -25.66 -7.33 -8.75
CA ILE A 352 -27.03 -7.78 -8.49
C ILE A 352 -27.78 -7.83 -9.82
N THR A 353 -28.60 -8.86 -10.00
CA THR A 353 -29.64 -8.93 -11.03
C THR A 353 -31.01 -8.86 -10.37
N ILE A 354 -31.86 -7.93 -10.80
CA ILE A 354 -33.23 -7.79 -10.29
C ILE A 354 -34.21 -8.06 -11.43
N MET A 355 -35.03 -9.10 -11.29
CA MET A 355 -36.01 -9.54 -12.28
C MET A 355 -37.32 -8.80 -12.08
N TYR A 356 -37.66 -7.88 -13.00
CA TYR A 356 -38.95 -7.18 -13.02
C TYR A 356 -39.26 -6.60 -14.40
N ASN A 357 -40.52 -6.19 -14.61
CA ASN A 357 -40.90 -5.50 -15.84
C ASN A 357 -40.27 -4.10 -15.90
N THR A 358 -39.20 -3.96 -16.68
CA THR A 358 -38.43 -2.72 -16.81
C THR A 358 -39.16 -1.55 -17.46
N THR A 359 -40.37 -1.77 -18.01
CA THR A 359 -41.21 -0.66 -18.48
C THR A 359 -41.94 0.06 -17.33
N GLN A 360 -41.96 -0.50 -16.12
CA GLN A 360 -42.58 0.10 -14.93
C GLN A 360 -41.59 1.00 -14.17
N MET A 361 -41.44 2.24 -14.62
CA MET A 361 -40.49 3.21 -14.05
C MET A 361 -40.73 3.54 -12.56
N SER A 362 -41.96 3.41 -12.07
CA SER A 362 -42.27 3.57 -10.64
C SER A 362 -41.53 2.52 -9.81
N LEU A 363 -41.53 1.26 -10.26
CA LEU A 363 -40.85 0.17 -9.57
C LEU A 363 -39.33 0.37 -9.59
N THR A 364 -38.77 0.84 -10.70
CA THR A 364 -37.35 1.23 -10.77
C THR A 364 -37.00 2.28 -9.71
N THR A 365 -37.84 3.30 -9.56
CA THR A 365 -37.62 4.39 -8.58
C THR A 365 -37.70 3.87 -7.15
N GLU A 366 -38.64 2.98 -6.86
CA GLU A 366 -38.76 2.32 -5.56
C GLU A 366 -37.55 1.45 -5.24
N ILE A 367 -37.05 0.67 -6.20
CA ILE A 367 -35.83 -0.13 -6.01
C ILE A 367 -34.63 0.77 -5.73
N MET A 368 -34.46 1.88 -6.48
CA MET A 368 -33.39 2.84 -6.22
C MET A 368 -33.49 3.45 -4.82
N GLN A 369 -34.70 3.69 -4.33
CA GLN A 369 -34.96 4.18 -2.98
C GLN A 369 -34.59 3.13 -1.92
N ILE A 370 -34.91 1.85 -2.13
CA ILE A 370 -34.49 0.73 -1.27
C ILE A 370 -32.96 0.68 -1.16
N PHE A 371 -32.25 0.78 -2.29
CA PHE A 371 -30.78 0.83 -2.30
C PHE A 371 -30.26 2.00 -1.45
N LYS A 372 -30.81 3.21 -1.66
CA LYS A 372 -30.41 4.42 -0.94
C LYS A 372 -30.66 4.32 0.57
N GLU A 373 -31.80 3.78 0.99
CA GLU A 373 -32.15 3.61 2.41
C GLU A 373 -31.22 2.64 3.15
N ASN A 374 -30.63 1.69 2.43
CA ASN A 374 -29.66 0.74 2.97
C ASN A 374 -28.20 1.16 2.72
N ASN A 375 -27.96 2.43 2.36
CA ASN A 375 -26.65 3.01 2.07
C ASN A 375 -25.87 2.27 0.96
N ILE A 376 -26.57 1.69 0.00
CA ILE A 376 -25.93 1.08 -1.17
C ILE A 376 -25.81 2.13 -2.28
N VAL A 377 -24.58 2.32 -2.76
CA VAL A 377 -24.28 3.28 -3.83
C VAL A 377 -24.23 2.56 -5.17
N ILE A 378 -25.14 2.92 -6.07
CA ILE A 378 -25.20 2.37 -7.42
C ILE A 378 -24.07 2.97 -8.25
N ASN A 379 -23.21 2.13 -8.81
CA ASN A 379 -22.15 2.53 -9.74
C ASN A 379 -22.60 2.38 -11.20
N HIS A 380 -23.22 1.24 -11.52
CA HIS A 380 -23.75 0.97 -12.84
C HIS A 380 -25.17 0.40 -12.75
N TRP A 381 -26.03 0.83 -13.67
CA TRP A 381 -27.42 0.38 -13.75
C TRP A 381 -27.77 0.11 -15.22
N LYS A 382 -27.90 -1.17 -15.58
CA LYS A 382 -28.14 -1.60 -16.96
C LYS A 382 -29.51 -2.25 -17.07
N PHE A 383 -30.36 -1.65 -17.90
CA PHE A 383 -31.66 -2.21 -18.23
C PHE A 383 -31.52 -3.30 -19.29
N ASN A 384 -32.06 -4.47 -18.99
CA ASN A 384 -32.24 -5.57 -19.94
C ASN A 384 -33.74 -5.86 -20.09
N LYS A 385 -34.09 -6.77 -21.00
CA LYS A 385 -35.48 -7.21 -21.18
C LYS A 385 -35.90 -8.09 -20.00
N GLY A 386 -36.74 -7.56 -19.11
CA GLY A 386 -37.28 -8.30 -17.96
C GLY A 386 -36.38 -8.35 -16.72
N CYS A 387 -35.24 -7.66 -16.75
CA CYS A 387 -34.38 -7.52 -15.58
C CYS A 387 -33.50 -6.27 -15.65
N VAL A 388 -32.87 -5.95 -14.52
CA VAL A 388 -31.82 -4.94 -14.42
C VAL A 388 -30.60 -5.56 -13.77
N ASP A 389 -29.44 -5.31 -14.38
CA ASP A 389 -28.14 -5.59 -13.76
C ASP A 389 -27.65 -4.31 -13.07
N VAL A 390 -27.30 -4.43 -11.80
CA VAL A 390 -26.81 -3.35 -10.96
C VAL A 390 -25.42 -3.72 -10.44
N VAL A 391 -24.45 -2.85 -10.66
CA VAL A 391 -23.15 -2.90 -9.97
C VAL A 391 -23.17 -1.84 -8.89
N CYS A 392 -22.95 -2.22 -7.65
CA CYS A 392 -23.06 -1.30 -6.52
C CYS A 392 -21.99 -1.52 -5.46
N TYR A 393 -21.75 -0.45 -4.70
CA TYR A 393 -20.97 -0.45 -3.48
C TYR A 393 -21.88 -0.62 -2.27
N SER A 394 -21.55 -1.55 -1.38
CA SER A 394 -22.31 -1.86 -0.18
C SER A 394 -21.46 -1.69 1.08
N PRO A 395 -22.05 -1.32 2.22
CA PRO A 395 -21.39 -1.38 3.53
C PRO A 395 -21.04 -2.80 4.01
N GLY A 396 -21.44 -3.85 3.27
CA GLY A 396 -21.18 -5.24 3.59
C GLY A 396 -22.43 -6.12 3.54
N TYR A 397 -22.29 -7.38 3.95
CA TYR A 397 -23.26 -8.46 3.82
C TYR A 397 -24.65 -8.13 4.39
N ALA A 398 -24.72 -7.56 5.60
CA ALA A 398 -25.98 -7.31 6.29
C ALA A 398 -26.89 -6.32 5.54
N SER A 399 -26.32 -5.29 4.90
CA SER A 399 -27.08 -4.33 4.09
C SER A 399 -27.64 -4.98 2.83
N LEU A 400 -26.89 -5.90 2.22
CA LEU A 400 -27.33 -6.63 1.03
C LEU A 400 -28.51 -7.54 1.31
N VAL A 401 -28.45 -8.31 2.41
CA VAL A 401 -29.56 -9.18 2.81
C VAL A 401 -30.82 -8.36 3.08
N LYS A 402 -30.70 -7.19 3.71
CA LYS A 402 -31.84 -6.28 3.90
C LYS A 402 -32.44 -5.83 2.57
N VAL A 403 -31.60 -5.46 1.60
CA VAL A 403 -32.05 -5.07 0.26
C VAL A 403 -32.71 -6.23 -0.49
N GLN A 404 -32.13 -7.43 -0.44
CA GLN A 404 -32.75 -8.64 -0.99
C GLN A 404 -34.15 -8.84 -0.43
N VAL A 405 -34.29 -8.86 0.90
CA VAL A 405 -35.57 -9.08 1.59
C VAL A 405 -36.61 -8.02 1.22
N GLN A 406 -36.21 -6.75 1.13
CA GLN A 406 -37.12 -5.66 0.76
C GLN A 406 -37.57 -5.76 -0.71
N ILE A 407 -36.64 -6.08 -1.62
CA ILE A 407 -36.94 -6.25 -3.05
C ILE A 407 -37.84 -7.47 -3.26
N GLU A 408 -37.52 -8.61 -2.65
CA GLU A 408 -38.32 -9.84 -2.77
C GLU A 408 -39.73 -9.67 -2.16
N LYS A 409 -39.85 -8.93 -1.05
CA LYS A 409 -41.17 -8.54 -0.53
C LYS A 409 -41.97 -7.69 -1.49
N ARG A 410 -41.29 -6.84 -2.28
CA ARG A 410 -41.95 -5.87 -3.15
C ARG A 410 -42.34 -6.45 -4.50
N ILE A 411 -41.48 -7.28 -5.08
CA ILE A 411 -41.60 -7.80 -6.46
C ILE A 411 -42.06 -9.26 -6.47
N GLY A 412 -41.58 -10.05 -5.53
CA GLY A 412 -41.82 -11.49 -5.43
C GLY A 412 -40.55 -12.27 -5.10
N LEU A 413 -40.75 -13.51 -4.62
CA LEU A 413 -39.64 -14.44 -4.36
C LEU A 413 -38.84 -14.70 -5.65
N ASN A 414 -37.52 -14.82 -5.52
CA ASN A 414 -36.56 -14.98 -6.62
C ASN A 414 -36.41 -13.76 -7.57
N ALA A 415 -37.02 -12.61 -7.23
CA ALA A 415 -36.82 -11.39 -8.00
C ALA A 415 -35.40 -10.81 -7.85
N PHE A 416 -34.65 -11.25 -6.83
CA PHE A 416 -33.29 -10.79 -6.55
C PHE A 416 -32.30 -11.94 -6.74
N SER A 417 -31.24 -11.69 -7.48
CA SER A 417 -30.12 -12.62 -7.64
C SER A 417 -28.82 -11.87 -7.42
N CYS A 418 -28.04 -12.31 -6.44
CA CYS A 418 -26.66 -11.89 -6.23
C CYS A 418 -25.83 -13.17 -6.13
N PRO A 419 -25.32 -13.71 -7.26
CA PRO A 419 -24.60 -14.99 -7.29
C PRO A 419 -23.40 -15.01 -6.34
N ASP A 420 -22.80 -13.85 -6.16
CA ASP A 420 -21.57 -13.65 -5.38
C ASP A 420 -21.83 -13.44 -3.88
N MET A 421 -23.09 -13.34 -3.45
CA MET A 421 -23.40 -13.20 -2.03
C MET A 421 -23.31 -14.58 -1.36
N PRO A 422 -22.44 -14.76 -0.35
CA PRO A 422 -22.30 -16.04 0.32
C PRO A 422 -23.60 -16.42 1.06
N ARG A 423 -23.81 -17.72 1.31
CA ARG A 423 -25.00 -18.19 2.06
C ARG A 423 -24.96 -17.79 3.55
N HIS A 424 -23.77 -17.54 4.05
CA HIS A 424 -23.48 -17.14 5.41
C HIS A 424 -22.69 -15.84 5.38
N PRO A 425 -22.84 -14.95 6.38
CA PRO A 425 -21.99 -13.77 6.49
C PRO A 425 -20.50 -14.16 6.48
N PRO A 426 -19.64 -13.37 5.82
CA PRO A 426 -18.19 -13.49 5.99
C PRO A 426 -17.83 -13.51 7.47
N ASN A 427 -16.83 -14.30 7.88
CA ASN A 427 -16.48 -14.48 9.30
C ASN A 427 -16.11 -13.14 9.95
N THR A 428 -15.43 -12.28 9.18
CA THR A 428 -15.05 -10.91 9.58
C THR A 428 -16.22 -9.93 9.71
N GLN A 429 -17.42 -10.29 9.23
CA GLN A 429 -18.63 -9.48 9.30
C GLN A 429 -19.70 -10.09 10.21
N MET A 430 -19.43 -11.25 10.80
CA MET A 430 -20.25 -11.75 11.89
C MET A 430 -20.03 -10.83 13.11
N PRO A 431 -21.09 -10.25 13.69
CA PRO A 431 -20.98 -9.72 15.04
C PRO A 431 -20.43 -10.85 15.92
N PRO A 432 -19.56 -10.58 16.91
CA PRO A 432 -19.09 -11.62 17.82
C PRO A 432 -20.30 -12.22 18.53
N TYR A 433 -20.83 -13.32 18.00
CA TYR A 433 -22.05 -13.94 18.49
C TYR A 433 -21.69 -14.57 19.84
N VAL A 434 -22.32 -14.07 20.90
CA VAL A 434 -22.32 -14.70 22.21
C VAL A 434 -23.50 -15.65 22.26
N ASP A 435 -23.22 -16.94 22.24
CA ASP A 435 -23.93 -17.89 23.09
C ASP A 435 -22.99 -19.06 23.43
N TYR A 436 -22.66 -19.16 24.71
CA TYR A 436 -21.94 -20.30 25.27
C TYR A 436 -22.86 -20.90 26.32
N SER A 437 -23.71 -21.83 25.89
CA SER A 437 -24.57 -22.62 26.77
C SER A 437 -23.80 -23.37 27.87
N ASP A 438 -22.45 -23.34 27.89
CA ASP A 438 -21.61 -23.90 28.94
C ASP A 438 -20.56 -22.94 29.56
N CYS A 439 -20.59 -21.62 29.31
CA CYS A 439 -19.73 -20.66 30.03
C CYS A 439 -20.52 -19.86 31.08
N LYS A 440 -21.19 -20.56 31.99
CA LYS A 440 -21.52 -19.96 33.29
C LYS A 440 -20.19 -19.73 34.04
N LYS A 441 -19.85 -18.45 34.23
CA LYS A 441 -18.70 -17.90 34.97
C LYS A 441 -17.42 -17.68 34.16
N LEU A 442 -17.51 -16.90 33.10
CA LEU A 442 -16.49 -15.88 32.86
C LEU A 442 -17.26 -14.56 32.71
N GLU A 443 -17.33 -13.80 33.80
CA GLU A 443 -17.55 -12.36 33.72
C GLU A 443 -16.38 -11.80 32.91
N THR A 444 -16.50 -11.91 31.59
CA THR A 444 -15.64 -11.20 30.65
C THR A 444 -16.04 -9.76 30.85
N VAL A 445 -15.35 -9.08 31.75
CA VAL A 445 -15.51 -7.65 31.93
C VAL A 445 -15.21 -7.05 30.55
N MET A 446 -16.24 -6.60 29.85
CA MET A 446 -16.10 -5.70 28.72
C MET A 446 -15.49 -4.42 29.30
N ASN A 447 -14.17 -4.42 29.45
CA ASN A 447 -13.40 -3.42 30.20
C ASN A 447 -13.38 -2.04 29.51
N TYR A 448 -14.06 -1.89 28.37
CA TYR A 448 -14.01 -0.67 27.54
C TYR A 448 -15.35 -0.01 27.27
N GLU A 449 -16.40 -0.32 28.02
CA GLU A 449 -17.46 0.68 28.14
C GLU A 449 -16.87 1.91 28.84
N SER A 450 -16.84 3.03 28.11
CA SER A 450 -16.57 4.33 28.69
C SER A 450 -17.55 4.55 29.83
N THR A 451 -17.05 4.77 31.05
CA THR A 451 -17.90 5.21 32.17
C THR A 451 -18.49 6.60 31.92
N LEU A 452 -17.98 7.32 30.92
CA LEU A 452 -18.50 8.59 30.46
C LEU A 452 -19.74 8.34 29.60
N LYS A 453 -20.88 8.82 30.09
CA LYS A 453 -22.21 8.71 29.46
C LYS A 453 -22.63 9.96 28.71
N SER A 454 -21.86 11.06 28.80
CA SER A 454 -22.14 12.31 28.09
C SER A 454 -20.86 13.12 27.81
N PHE A 455 -20.97 14.09 26.89
CA PHE A 455 -19.86 14.94 26.48
C PHE A 455 -19.34 15.86 27.60
N GLU A 456 -20.18 16.25 28.56
CA GLU A 456 -19.75 17.10 29.68
C GLU A 456 -18.80 16.36 30.65
N GLN A 457 -18.79 15.03 30.60
CA GLN A 457 -17.91 14.19 31.43
C GLN A 457 -16.51 14.02 30.82
N ILE A 458 -16.27 14.55 29.62
CA ILE A 458 -14.96 14.61 28.98
C ILE A 458 -14.20 15.82 29.53
N THR A 459 -13.47 15.61 30.62
CA THR A 459 -12.63 16.58 31.31
C THR A 459 -11.15 16.25 31.09
N PRO A 460 -10.22 17.20 31.35
CA PRO A 460 -8.78 16.90 31.30
C PRO A 460 -8.38 15.71 32.19
N ASP A 461 -9.01 15.56 33.36
CA ASP A 461 -8.75 14.47 34.27
C ASP A 461 -9.31 13.14 33.76
N SER A 462 -10.49 13.12 33.13
CA SER A 462 -11.02 11.88 32.54
C SER A 462 -10.19 11.44 31.33
N ILE A 463 -9.67 12.38 30.53
CA ILE A 463 -8.71 12.09 29.45
C ILE A 463 -7.40 11.53 30.01
N LYS A 464 -6.85 12.12 31.08
CA LYS A 464 -5.63 11.65 31.73
C LYS A 464 -5.81 10.25 32.34
N ASN A 465 -6.97 9.99 32.95
CA ASN A 465 -7.31 8.68 33.49
C ASN A 465 -7.48 7.64 32.38
N SER A 466 -8.13 7.97 31.27
CA SER A 466 -8.21 7.09 30.09
C SER A 466 -6.84 6.84 29.49
N PHE A 467 -5.98 7.85 29.35
CA PHE A 467 -4.59 7.68 28.91
C PHE A 467 -3.81 6.76 29.84
N ASN A 468 -3.89 6.96 31.16
CA ASN A 468 -3.22 6.10 32.13
C ASN A 468 -3.77 4.68 32.12
N ARG A 469 -5.08 4.49 31.90
CA ARG A 469 -5.70 3.17 31.75
C ARG A 469 -5.18 2.48 30.49
N LEU A 470 -5.14 3.17 29.36
CA LEU A 470 -4.59 2.70 28.08
C LEU A 470 -3.09 2.40 28.17
N ASN A 471 -2.33 3.20 28.93
CA ASN A 471 -0.91 2.96 29.18
C ASN A 471 -0.69 1.75 30.11
N GLY A 472 -1.53 1.61 31.15
CA GLY A 472 -1.45 0.51 32.12
C GLY A 472 -1.74 -0.87 31.53
N ILE A 473 -2.51 -0.93 30.44
CA ILE A 473 -2.77 -2.16 29.66
C ILE A 473 -1.80 -2.34 28.47
N SER A 474 -0.79 -1.47 28.34
CA SER A 474 0.15 -1.47 27.21
C SER A 474 -0.48 -1.28 25.82
N ALA A 475 -1.66 -0.65 25.73
CA ALA A 475 -2.34 -0.34 24.47
C ALA A 475 -1.81 0.93 23.78
N ILE A 476 -0.84 1.62 24.39
CA ILE A 476 -0.15 2.78 23.81
C ILE A 476 1.27 2.36 23.45
N ASP A 477 1.57 2.33 22.16
CA ASP A 477 2.92 2.08 21.66
C ASP A 477 3.63 3.41 21.45
N GLN A 478 4.96 3.36 21.55
CA GLN A 478 5.80 4.46 21.12
C GLN A 478 5.58 4.70 19.61
N THR A 479 5.21 5.94 19.28
CA THR A 479 5.06 6.41 17.89
C THR A 479 6.41 6.32 17.19
N LEU A 480 6.45 5.58 16.08
CA LEU A 480 7.70 5.40 15.34
C LEU A 480 8.01 6.66 14.54
N ILE A 481 9.28 7.02 14.57
CA ILE A 481 9.82 8.18 13.89
C ILE A 481 10.89 7.66 12.93
N PHE A 482 10.69 7.89 11.64
CA PHE A 482 11.57 7.46 10.57
C PHE A 482 12.20 8.68 9.91
N GLN A 483 13.45 8.59 9.51
CA GLN A 483 14.05 9.57 8.61
C GLN A 483 13.77 9.13 7.16
N ASP A 484 13.29 10.05 6.34
CA ASP A 484 13.08 9.78 4.91
C ASP A 484 14.24 10.36 4.11
N ASP A 485 15.19 9.51 3.75
CA ASP A 485 16.38 9.94 3.00
C ASP A 485 16.03 10.45 1.60
N THR A 486 14.98 9.91 0.97
CA THR A 486 14.59 10.28 -0.40
C THR A 486 14.05 11.70 -0.46
N TYR A 487 13.10 12.02 0.42
CA TYR A 487 12.58 13.37 0.54
C TYR A 487 13.62 14.32 1.14
N THR A 488 14.46 13.83 2.05
CA THR A 488 15.59 14.62 2.57
C THR A 488 16.51 15.07 1.46
N ASP A 489 16.87 14.18 0.54
CA ASP A 489 17.73 14.49 -0.61
C ASP A 489 17.05 15.42 -1.62
N GLN A 490 15.76 15.18 -1.93
CA GLN A 490 15.00 16.00 -2.87
C GLN A 490 14.79 17.43 -2.38
N ILE A 491 14.51 17.60 -1.08
CA ILE A 491 14.16 18.89 -0.48
C ILE A 491 15.40 19.54 0.19
N ARG A 492 16.53 18.82 0.24
CA ARG A 492 17.78 19.21 0.92
C ARG A 492 17.55 19.65 2.37
N SER A 493 16.63 18.98 3.06
CA SER A 493 16.23 19.29 4.44
C SER A 493 15.87 17.99 5.13
N ASN A 494 16.34 17.77 6.36
CA ASN A 494 16.04 16.54 7.10
C ASN A 494 14.52 16.34 7.24
N VAL A 495 13.99 15.37 6.51
CA VAL A 495 12.59 14.97 6.56
C VAL A 495 12.46 13.79 7.50
N ILE A 496 11.58 13.97 8.48
CA ILE A 496 11.28 12.98 9.48
C ILE A 496 9.79 12.64 9.35
N LEU A 497 9.48 11.38 9.08
CA LEU A 497 8.14 10.84 9.03
C LEU A 497 7.76 10.25 10.39
N VAL A 498 6.59 10.64 10.89
CA VAL A 498 6.04 10.13 12.15
C VAL A 498 4.86 9.24 11.81
N MET A 499 4.97 7.94 12.11
CA MET A 499 3.88 7.00 11.89
C MET A 499 2.90 7.07 13.06
N GLU A 500 1.87 7.89 12.89
CA GLU A 500 0.77 7.98 13.85
C GLU A 500 -0.11 6.73 13.78
N ASN A 501 -0.18 5.98 14.89
CA ASN A 501 -1.14 4.88 15.01
C ASN A 501 -2.54 5.45 15.27
N ILE A 502 -3.36 5.53 14.21
CA ILE A 502 -4.73 6.06 14.28
C ILE A 502 -5.63 5.19 15.17
N GLN A 503 -5.34 3.89 15.35
CA GLN A 503 -6.13 3.02 16.23
C GLN A 503 -5.87 3.26 17.73
N GLN A 504 -4.67 3.70 18.11
CA GLN A 504 -4.41 4.20 19.47
C GLN A 504 -5.07 5.56 19.74
N THR A 505 -5.67 6.13 18.70
CA THR A 505 -6.49 7.33 18.73
C THR A 505 -7.95 7.03 18.43
N GLY A 506 -8.48 5.85 18.81
CA GLY A 506 -9.88 5.41 18.66
C GLY A 506 -10.93 6.36 19.27
N SER A 507 -10.95 7.60 18.81
CA SER A 507 -11.65 8.78 19.27
C SER A 507 -11.40 9.84 18.21
N PHE A 508 -12.28 9.87 17.20
CA PHE A 508 -12.56 11.03 16.36
C PHE A 508 -12.09 12.35 17.02
N LYS A 509 -11.16 13.08 16.38
CA LYS A 509 -10.93 14.52 16.63
C LYS A 509 -10.51 14.97 18.05
N ILE A 510 -10.29 14.09 19.04
CA ILE A 510 -9.96 14.54 20.41
C ILE A 510 -8.48 14.91 20.57
N ARG A 511 -7.53 14.28 19.86
CA ARG A 511 -6.08 14.62 20.03
C ARG A 511 -5.69 16.01 19.51
N GLY A 512 -6.36 16.55 18.50
CA GLY A 512 -6.16 17.94 18.08
C GLY A 512 -6.52 18.92 19.20
N GLY A 513 -7.63 18.67 19.90
CA GLY A 513 -8.08 19.48 21.04
C GLY A 513 -7.24 19.26 22.31
N SER A 514 -6.95 18.01 22.68
CA SER A 514 -6.28 17.68 23.94
C SER A 514 -4.79 18.03 23.96
N ASN A 515 -4.05 17.79 22.87
CA ASN A 515 -2.66 18.23 22.78
C ASN A 515 -2.55 19.75 22.67
N MET A 516 -3.51 20.43 22.03
CA MET A 516 -3.54 21.90 22.02
C MET A 516 -3.94 22.47 23.38
N LEU A 517 -4.86 21.84 24.14
CA LEU A 517 -5.23 22.25 25.49
C LEU A 517 -4.07 22.06 26.48
N ILE A 518 -3.42 20.90 26.47
CA ILE A 518 -2.26 20.61 27.34
C ILE A 518 -1.09 21.55 26.99
N LYS A 519 -0.75 21.72 25.70
CA LYS A 519 0.25 22.70 25.27
C LYS A 519 -0.15 24.15 25.59
N ALA A 520 -1.43 24.49 25.50
CA ALA A 520 -1.93 25.83 25.86
C ALA A 520 -1.88 26.09 27.37
N PHE A 521 -2.05 25.08 28.22
CA PHE A 521 -1.89 25.19 29.67
C PHE A 521 -0.41 25.30 30.08
N GLU A 522 0.48 24.53 29.44
CA GLU A 522 1.93 24.54 29.71
C GLU A 522 2.63 25.82 29.22
N GLN A 523 2.09 26.50 28.19
CA GLN A 523 2.68 27.71 27.61
C GLN A 523 2.17 29.03 28.21
N ARG A 524 1.28 28.99 29.23
CA ARG A 524 0.64 30.19 29.83
C ARG A 524 1.59 31.33 30.28
N PRO A 525 2.86 31.11 30.68
CA PRO A 525 3.74 32.24 31.00
C PRO A 525 4.33 32.97 29.78
N LYS A 526 4.46 32.31 28.62
CA LYS A 526 5.16 32.86 27.43
C LYS A 526 4.23 33.54 26.41
N VAL A 527 2.91 33.33 26.51
CA VAL A 527 1.92 33.86 25.54
C VAL A 527 1.70 35.38 25.67
N ARG A 528 2.04 36.01 26.81
CA ARG A 528 1.93 37.48 26.96
C ARG A 528 2.96 38.25 26.12
N GLN A 529 4.15 37.69 25.86
CA GLN A 529 5.18 38.37 25.05
C GLN A 529 4.96 38.20 23.54
N LEU A 530 4.33 37.10 23.11
CA LEU A 530 4.03 36.84 21.69
C LEU A 530 2.83 37.65 21.15
N LYS A 531 1.85 38.00 21.99
CA LYS A 531 0.72 38.86 21.58
C LYS A 531 1.19 40.26 21.13
N VAL A 532 2.26 40.79 21.71
CA VAL A 532 2.82 42.10 21.35
C VAL A 532 3.54 42.05 19.99
N LEU A 533 4.26 40.96 19.70
CA LEU A 533 4.97 40.77 18.42
C LEU A 533 4.02 40.43 17.25
N LEU A 534 2.93 39.69 17.50
CA LEU A 534 1.92 39.36 16.49
C LEU A 534 1.08 40.58 16.10
N HIS A 535 0.74 41.46 17.04
CA HIS A 535 0.05 42.73 16.74
C HIS A 535 0.92 43.66 15.88
N ALA A 536 2.22 43.76 16.18
CA ALA A 536 3.16 44.57 15.39
C ALA A 536 3.37 44.02 13.96
N ARG A 537 3.37 42.69 13.76
CA ARG A 537 3.47 42.05 12.43
C ARG A 537 2.18 42.16 11.61
N GLN A 538 1.00 42.07 12.24
CA GLN A 538 -0.28 42.24 11.55
C GLN A 538 -0.48 43.67 11.03
N GLU A 539 -0.14 44.69 11.81
CA GLU A 539 -0.18 46.09 11.34
C GLU A 539 0.78 46.35 10.16
N THR A 540 1.94 45.67 10.15
CA THR A 540 2.92 45.83 9.06
C THR A 540 2.44 45.16 7.77
N MET A 541 1.85 43.95 7.84
CA MET A 541 1.27 43.29 6.66
C MET A 541 0.04 44.03 6.11
N LEU A 542 -0.82 44.57 6.97
CA LEU A 542 -1.99 45.36 6.55
C LEU A 542 -1.62 46.67 5.84
N LYS A 543 -0.43 47.22 6.10
CA LYS A 543 0.10 48.40 5.39
C LYS A 543 0.76 48.08 4.04
N VAL A 544 1.24 46.85 3.85
CA VAL A 544 1.98 46.44 2.63
C VAL A 544 1.07 45.78 1.60
N LEU A 545 0.04 45.04 2.03
CA LEU A 545 -0.85 44.29 1.15
C LEU A 545 -1.60 45.16 0.11
N PRO A 546 -2.13 46.36 0.46
CA PRO A 546 -2.79 47.23 -0.51
C PRO A 546 -1.83 47.74 -1.59
N LYS A 547 -0.57 48.02 -1.23
CA LYS A 547 0.46 48.48 -2.18
C LYS A 547 0.87 47.37 -3.15
N LEU A 548 0.94 46.12 -2.66
CA LEU A 548 1.26 44.96 -3.49
C LEU A 548 0.13 44.64 -4.49
N LEU A 549 -1.13 44.76 -4.05
CA LEU A 549 -2.31 44.58 -4.89
C LEU A 549 -2.40 45.64 -5.99
N ILE A 550 -2.18 46.92 -5.67
CA ILE A 550 -2.13 48.01 -6.65
C ILE A 550 -0.99 47.80 -7.67
N TYR A 551 0.18 47.35 -7.20
CA TYR A 551 1.32 47.06 -8.08
C TYR A 551 1.02 45.91 -9.05
N LEU A 552 0.39 44.82 -8.58
CA LEU A 552 0.00 43.69 -9.41
C LEU A 552 -1.09 44.07 -10.41
N GLU A 553 -2.09 44.85 -10.00
CA GLU A 553 -3.18 45.29 -10.87
C GLU A 553 -2.67 46.19 -12.01
N SER A 554 -1.73 47.10 -11.72
CA SER A 554 -1.10 47.96 -12.74
C SER A 554 -0.26 47.18 -13.76
N ASN A 555 0.47 46.15 -13.31
CA ASN A 555 1.29 45.32 -14.19
C ASN A 555 0.44 44.40 -15.08
N VAL A 556 -0.65 43.86 -14.54
CA VAL A 556 -1.59 43.05 -15.33
C VAL A 556 -2.28 43.90 -16.39
N GLN A 557 -2.72 45.13 -16.06
CA GLN A 557 -3.33 46.03 -17.04
C GLN A 557 -2.36 46.45 -18.16
N GLN A 558 -1.11 46.78 -17.83
CA GLN A 558 -0.08 47.09 -18.84
C GLN A 558 0.24 45.88 -19.73
N TYR A 559 0.27 44.68 -19.16
CA TYR A 559 0.51 43.45 -19.91
C TYR A 559 -0.64 43.14 -20.88
N VAL A 560 -1.89 43.31 -20.43
CA VAL A 560 -3.09 43.13 -21.27
C VAL A 560 -3.17 44.17 -22.40
N GLN A 561 -2.85 45.44 -22.14
CA GLN A 561 -2.79 46.48 -23.18
C GLN A 561 -1.73 46.20 -24.25
N ARG A 562 -0.54 45.71 -23.86
CA ARG A 562 0.52 45.32 -24.81
C ARG A 562 0.15 44.10 -25.65
N LEU A 563 -0.64 43.18 -25.10
CA LEU A 563 -1.15 41.99 -25.78
C LEU A 563 -2.23 42.33 -26.82
N HIS A 564 -3.09 43.32 -26.54
CA HIS A 564 -4.15 43.74 -27.45
C HIS A 564 -3.62 44.39 -28.75
N GLN A 565 -2.40 44.93 -28.72
CA GLN A 565 -1.82 45.65 -29.87
C GLN A 565 -1.00 44.77 -30.84
N LYS A 566 -0.76 43.47 -30.58
CA LYS A 566 0.28 42.72 -31.32
C LYS A 566 0.00 41.29 -31.78
N LEU A 567 -1.18 40.69 -31.62
CA LEU A 567 -1.34 39.25 -31.91
C LEU A 567 -2.64 38.87 -32.63
N ASN A 568 -2.52 38.00 -33.64
CA ASN A 568 -3.60 37.37 -34.40
C ASN A 568 -4.46 36.41 -33.54
N PHE A 569 -5.73 36.27 -33.93
CA PHE A 569 -6.85 35.69 -33.18
C PHE A 569 -6.58 34.31 -32.54
N ILE A 570 -5.83 33.42 -33.20
CA ILE A 570 -5.54 32.06 -32.69
C ILE A 570 -4.58 32.10 -31.49
N THR A 571 -3.62 33.02 -31.47
CA THR A 571 -2.69 33.17 -30.34
C THR A 571 -3.39 33.82 -29.13
N GLN A 572 -4.45 34.61 -29.36
CA GLN A 572 -5.26 35.21 -28.30
C GLN A 572 -6.02 34.14 -27.49
N CYS A 573 -6.52 33.07 -28.12
CA CYS A 573 -7.23 31.99 -27.43
C CYS A 573 -6.32 31.17 -26.49
N VAL A 574 -5.10 30.83 -26.93
CA VAL A 574 -4.15 30.05 -26.12
C VAL A 574 -3.63 30.85 -24.93
N ILE A 575 -3.39 32.16 -25.13
CA ILE A 575 -2.93 33.05 -24.06
C ILE A 575 -4.08 33.36 -23.09
N MET A 576 -5.33 33.53 -23.55
CA MET A 576 -6.49 33.66 -22.68
C MET A 576 -6.73 32.42 -21.81
N GLN A 577 -6.52 31.21 -22.35
CA GLN A 577 -6.63 29.97 -21.57
C GLN A 577 -5.58 29.92 -20.45
N ARG A 578 -4.34 30.38 -20.72
CA ARG A 578 -3.29 30.48 -19.71
C ARG A 578 -3.62 31.53 -18.64
N LEU A 579 -4.13 32.69 -19.05
CA LEU A 579 -4.56 33.75 -18.13
C LEU A 579 -5.72 33.29 -17.22
N LEU A 580 -6.67 32.54 -17.76
CA LEU A 580 -7.77 31.93 -17.00
C LEU A 580 -7.24 30.93 -15.96
N ASN A 581 -6.26 30.12 -16.33
CA ASN A 581 -5.61 29.19 -15.40
C ASN A 581 -4.83 29.91 -14.31
N THR A 582 -4.14 31.00 -14.63
CA THR A 582 -3.44 31.83 -13.63
C THR A 582 -4.43 32.51 -12.68
N VAL A 583 -5.56 33.02 -13.16
CA VAL A 583 -6.61 33.61 -12.32
C VAL A 583 -7.26 32.55 -11.43
N LYS A 584 -7.56 31.36 -11.94
CA LYS A 584 -8.06 30.23 -11.14
C LYS A 584 -7.08 29.82 -10.05
N TYR A 585 -5.78 29.81 -10.36
CA TYR A 585 -4.73 29.50 -9.40
C TYR A 585 -4.58 30.57 -8.32
N LEU A 586 -4.72 31.86 -8.68
CA LEU A 586 -4.72 32.96 -7.71
C LEU A 586 -5.96 32.90 -6.79
N ILE A 587 -7.14 32.59 -7.34
CA ILE A 587 -8.37 32.40 -6.56
C ILE A 587 -8.23 31.21 -5.61
N PHE A 588 -7.60 30.11 -6.07
CA PHE A 588 -7.29 28.97 -5.22
C PHE A 588 -6.35 29.34 -4.06
N LEU A 589 -5.27 30.08 -4.33
CA LEU A 589 -4.34 30.57 -3.30
C LEU A 589 -5.02 31.52 -2.31
N ILE A 590 -5.89 32.42 -2.79
CA ILE A 590 -6.67 33.33 -1.94
C ILE A 590 -7.66 32.55 -1.07
N ASN A 591 -8.32 31.51 -1.62
CA ASN A 591 -9.19 30.63 -0.85
C ASN A 591 -8.42 29.82 0.19
N LEU A 592 -7.21 29.35 -0.14
CA LEU A 592 -6.33 28.66 0.81
C LEU A 592 -5.92 29.58 1.97
N LEU A 593 -5.57 30.83 1.66
CA LEU A 593 -5.26 31.89 2.65
C LEU A 593 -6.50 32.24 3.51
N LEU A 594 -7.69 32.28 2.92
CA LEU A 594 -8.94 32.52 3.65
C LEU A 594 -9.34 31.35 4.54
N ILE A 595 -9.08 30.10 4.13
CA ILE A 595 -9.26 28.92 4.98
C ILE A 595 -8.32 28.96 6.19
N GLN A 596 -7.09 29.44 6.01
CA GLN A 596 -6.16 29.65 7.12
C GLN A 596 -6.57 30.82 8.02
N LEU A 597 -7.19 31.87 7.48
CA LEU A 597 -7.67 33.04 8.23
C LEU A 597 -9.03 32.85 8.91
N LYS A 598 -9.84 31.86 8.49
CA LYS A 598 -11.16 31.53 9.07
C LYS A 598 -11.09 31.02 10.52
N ASN A 599 -9.90 30.80 11.06
CA ASN A 599 -9.65 30.39 12.44
C ASN A 599 -9.37 31.55 13.41
N VAL A 600 -9.58 32.82 13.00
CA VAL A 600 -9.43 34.00 13.87
C VAL A 600 -10.62 34.97 13.67
N ASP A 601 -11.20 35.41 14.78
CA ASP A 601 -12.51 36.06 14.95
C ASP A 601 -12.98 37.13 13.93
N GLY A 602 -14.27 37.06 13.60
CA GLY A 602 -15.28 38.10 13.89
C GLY A 602 -15.41 39.36 13.02
N CYS A 603 -14.43 39.81 12.25
CA CYS A 603 -14.52 41.08 11.51
C CYS A 603 -14.59 40.87 9.98
N LEU A 604 -15.74 40.35 9.50
CA LEU A 604 -15.89 39.85 8.13
C LEU A 604 -17.03 40.53 7.35
N PHE A 605 -17.22 41.84 7.48
CA PHE A 605 -18.25 42.56 6.70
C PHE A 605 -17.68 43.41 5.55
N HIS A 606 -16.45 43.93 5.65
CA HIS A 606 -15.87 44.78 4.61
C HIS A 606 -15.15 44.00 3.49
N HIS A 607 -14.77 42.74 3.73
CA HIS A 607 -14.06 41.90 2.74
C HIS A 607 -15.01 41.14 1.79
N ILE A 608 -16.29 41.01 2.16
CA ILE A 608 -17.31 40.35 1.32
C ILE A 608 -17.61 41.21 0.08
N THR A 609 -17.57 42.55 0.20
CA THR A 609 -17.90 43.47 -0.89
C THR A 609 -16.87 43.46 -2.02
N THR A 610 -15.58 43.32 -1.70
CA THR A 610 -14.51 43.19 -2.72
C THR A 610 -14.56 41.85 -3.43
N LEU A 611 -14.95 40.78 -2.71
CA LEU A 611 -15.15 39.42 -3.23
C LEU A 611 -16.33 39.32 -4.20
N ILE A 612 -17.42 40.05 -3.95
CA ILE A 612 -18.55 40.14 -4.88
C ILE A 612 -18.10 40.74 -6.22
N SER A 613 -17.25 41.78 -6.21
CA SER A 613 -16.76 42.40 -7.45
C SER A 613 -15.84 41.50 -8.30
N LEU A 614 -15.07 40.60 -7.67
CA LEU A 614 -14.21 39.64 -8.38
C LEU A 614 -15.02 38.49 -8.98
N LYS A 615 -16.06 38.05 -8.28
CA LYS A 615 -16.99 37.02 -8.76
C LYS A 615 -17.85 37.53 -9.93
N ASP A 616 -18.22 38.81 -9.89
CA ASP A 616 -18.91 39.48 -11.00
C ASP A 616 -18.02 39.60 -12.25
N LYS A 617 -16.72 39.86 -12.07
CA LYS A 617 -15.74 39.88 -13.18
C LYS A 617 -15.48 38.48 -13.77
N GLU A 618 -15.47 37.42 -12.95
CA GLU A 618 -15.41 36.02 -13.41
C GLU A 618 -16.64 35.67 -14.26
N GLN A 619 -17.83 36.07 -13.80
CA GLN A 619 -19.08 35.84 -14.54
C GLN A 619 -19.11 36.60 -15.87
N GLN A 620 -18.59 37.84 -15.92
CA GLN A 620 -18.45 38.61 -17.16
C GLN A 620 -17.49 37.95 -18.16
N LEU A 621 -16.36 37.40 -17.69
CA LEU A 621 -15.41 36.64 -18.50
C LEU A 621 -16.00 35.33 -19.04
N MET A 622 -16.78 34.62 -18.22
CA MET A 622 -17.50 33.41 -18.63
C MET A 622 -18.59 33.69 -19.67
N ASN A 623 -19.27 34.83 -19.55
CA ASN A 623 -20.27 35.27 -20.54
C ASN A 623 -19.64 35.69 -21.88
N CYS A 624 -18.46 36.33 -21.85
CA CYS A 624 -17.67 36.56 -23.06
C CYS A 624 -17.28 35.25 -23.75
N PHE A 625 -16.87 34.22 -22.99
CA PHE A 625 -16.54 32.90 -23.53
C PHE A 625 -17.73 32.18 -24.17
N LYS A 626 -18.93 32.26 -23.56
CA LYS A 626 -20.16 31.72 -24.17
C LYS A 626 -20.48 32.42 -25.50
N SER A 627 -20.29 33.74 -25.55
CA SER A 627 -20.54 34.54 -26.75
C SER A 627 -19.54 34.21 -27.88
N ILE A 628 -18.25 34.02 -27.54
CA ILE A 628 -17.21 33.59 -28.48
C ILE A 628 -17.44 32.15 -28.95
N LYS A 629 -17.85 31.23 -28.06
CA LYS A 629 -18.18 29.84 -28.41
C LYS A 629 -19.39 29.75 -29.35
N MET A 630 -20.41 30.60 -29.15
CA MET A 630 -21.54 30.70 -30.09
C MET A 630 -21.11 31.26 -31.45
N LEU A 631 -20.23 32.26 -31.49
CA LEU A 631 -19.67 32.80 -32.74
C LEU A 631 -18.85 31.75 -33.51
N ILE A 632 -18.12 30.89 -32.81
CA ILE A 632 -17.36 29.76 -33.39
C ILE A 632 -18.28 28.63 -33.88
N GLN A 633 -19.48 28.48 -33.31
CA GLN A 633 -20.48 27.51 -33.78
C GLN A 633 -21.38 28.05 -34.90
N PHE A 634 -21.38 29.37 -35.11
CA PHE A 634 -22.13 30.05 -36.16
C PHE A 634 -21.33 30.22 -37.47
N TRP A 635 -20.00 30.23 -37.37
CA TRP A 635 -19.07 30.03 -38.48
C TRP A 635 -18.86 28.54 -38.74
#